data_AF-A0A1B9GZ15-F1
#
_entry.id   AF-A0A1B9GZ15-F1
#
_cell.length_a   1.000
_cell.length_b   1.000
_cell.length_c   1.000
_cell.angle_alpha   90.00
_cell.angle_beta   90.00
_cell.angle_gamma   90.00
#
_symmetry.space_group_name_H-M   'P 1'
#
loop_
_entity.id
_entity.type
_entity.pdbx_description
1 polymer ?
#
loop_
_entity_poly.entity_id
_entity_poly.type
_entity_poly.pdbx_seq_one_letter_code
_entity_poly.pdbx_strand_id
1 'polypeptide(L)'
;MAKVASDIRKTFPRTDEVVVSYIAGLVDDEDEEVEDIVDMTRGMLDGVAGGSKDGKILDEFMSRLLTYLDSQSSKRVRKSNAATKLDKTVHMRSQAMSATIAMSGKVDLEHNSKSQASRVDLVKLAKAEAKLKAKIEKRSRRDLYQGSKLIDMQKQQQSYEEMYMKVNPLDLSGAAKGKSKDIHLLNIDVSFASNRILAGATLTMAHGRRYGLIGRNGIGKSTLLRHLALREVPIPTHISVLYVEQEIVGDSTSALESVLQADVWRHKFVTEEKEINLKLESLEKSLTHEGITSEDKADMEREKEELETRLGEVQKTLIDMEAETGPARAGLLLAGLGFSEEDQHKATSSFSGGWRMRLALARALFVKPDVLMLDEPSNMLDLNAIAWLEEYLQTWPGTLLVVSHDRAFLDHVATDIIHQHSQRLDYYKGNFSQFYATKTERAKNQKKEYETQLQYRQHLQAYIDRWRYNANRAAQAQSKIKILEKLPELEPPEEDDSESFKFPDPEKISPPLLQLDEATFGYSPDKIILRGVNIDVQMDSRIAVIGPNGAGKSTMIKLLTGDLQPMTGRATHNNRCRISYFTQHFVNQLDMTVTPVAFLQAKFPGKTEQEYRSHLGSFGITGLTGLQKIDTLSGGQKARVAFAVLSMQKPHILLLDEPSNHLDIEGIDALIEAIKVFKGGVISISHDERFITSTSNQLWVCADGKVTKFLGDVESYKKIVTEELQAKLRP
;
A
#
# COMPACT_ATOMS: atom_id res chain seq x y z
N MET A 1 24.94 35.80 -33.92
CA MET A 1 24.26 35.03 -35.00
C MET A 1 24.99 34.93 -36.36
N ALA A 2 24.89 35.92 -37.28
CA ALA A 2 25.11 35.67 -38.73
C ALA A 2 26.56 35.35 -39.18
N LYS A 3 27.58 35.80 -38.44
CA LYS A 3 28.99 35.63 -38.82
C LYS A 3 29.50 34.21 -38.54
N VAL A 4 29.14 33.65 -37.40
CA VAL A 4 29.56 32.29 -36.97
C VAL A 4 28.81 31.22 -37.76
N ALA A 5 27.50 31.40 -37.99
CA ALA A 5 26.72 30.50 -38.85
C ALA A 5 27.26 30.45 -40.31
N SER A 6 27.69 31.58 -40.85
CA SER A 6 28.32 31.67 -42.17
C SER A 6 29.67 30.94 -42.22
N ASP A 7 30.46 31.05 -41.15
CA ASP A 7 31.78 30.43 -41.07
C ASP A 7 31.67 28.90 -40.92
N ILE A 8 30.70 28.40 -40.13
CA ILE A 8 30.40 26.97 -40.03
C ILE A 8 29.97 26.42 -41.39
N ARG A 9 29.09 27.12 -42.13
CA ARG A 9 28.64 26.70 -43.48
C ARG A 9 29.76 26.63 -44.51
N LYS A 10 30.77 27.50 -44.40
CA LYS A 10 31.95 27.49 -45.27
C LYS A 10 32.94 26.38 -44.93
N THR A 11 33.10 26.10 -43.63
CA THR A 11 34.09 25.15 -43.15
C THR A 11 33.57 23.72 -43.17
N PHE A 12 32.28 23.53 -42.87
CA PHE A 12 31.58 22.25 -42.81
C PHE A 12 30.25 22.30 -43.59
N PRO A 13 30.29 22.15 -44.92
CA PRO A 13 29.10 22.29 -45.77
C PRO A 13 28.08 21.14 -45.64
N ARG A 14 28.40 20.09 -44.87
CA ARG A 14 27.53 18.93 -44.63
C ARG A 14 26.79 18.99 -43.28
N THR A 15 26.98 20.05 -42.50
CA THR A 15 26.33 20.22 -41.19
C THR A 15 24.86 20.60 -41.37
N ASP A 16 23.98 19.93 -40.62
CA ASP A 16 22.54 20.21 -40.61
C ASP A 16 22.25 21.65 -40.15
N GLU A 17 21.25 22.30 -40.76
CA GLU A 17 20.86 23.68 -40.48
C GLU A 17 20.37 23.86 -39.03
N VAL A 18 19.79 22.80 -38.44
CA VAL A 18 19.41 22.76 -37.03
C VAL A 18 20.64 22.87 -36.12
N VAL A 19 21.73 22.18 -36.45
CA VAL A 19 22.98 22.22 -35.66
C VAL A 19 23.69 23.57 -35.83
N VAL A 20 23.72 24.11 -37.05
CA VAL A 20 24.29 25.43 -37.32
C VAL A 20 23.54 26.55 -36.58
N SER A 21 22.21 26.50 -36.57
CA SER A 21 21.39 27.48 -35.85
C SER A 21 21.53 27.38 -34.34
N TYR A 22 21.64 26.15 -33.80
CA TYR A 22 21.86 25.91 -32.39
C TYR A 22 23.22 26.45 -31.92
N ILE A 23 24.32 26.10 -32.59
CA ILE A 23 25.67 26.59 -32.25
C ILE A 23 25.75 28.13 -32.38
N ALA A 24 25.11 28.71 -33.40
CA ALA A 24 25.08 30.15 -33.57
C ALA A 24 24.29 30.88 -32.47
N GLY A 25 23.26 30.23 -31.90
CA GLY A 25 22.52 30.70 -30.74
C GLY A 25 23.33 30.60 -29.45
N LEU A 26 24.00 29.47 -29.23
CA LEU A 26 24.87 29.22 -28.08
C LEU A 26 25.97 30.29 -27.94
N VAL A 27 26.58 30.67 -29.07
CA VAL A 27 27.64 31.70 -29.09
C VAL A 27 27.11 33.12 -28.80
N ASP A 28 25.83 33.39 -29.01
CA ASP A 28 25.21 34.69 -28.69
C ASP A 28 24.64 34.74 -27.27
N ASP A 29 24.56 33.60 -26.56
CA ASP A 29 24.09 33.55 -25.18
C ASP A 29 25.14 34.20 -24.23
N GLU A 30 24.70 35.23 -23.49
CA GLU A 30 25.56 36.03 -22.61
C GLU A 30 25.82 35.38 -21.26
N ASP A 31 25.02 34.37 -20.89
CA ASP A 31 25.04 33.72 -19.58
C ASP A 31 25.86 32.42 -19.53
N GLU A 32 26.31 31.88 -20.67
CA GLU A 32 27.16 30.69 -20.73
C GLU A 32 28.66 31.00 -20.70
N GLU A 33 29.42 30.15 -19.99
CA GLU A 33 30.87 30.26 -19.88
C GLU A 33 31.54 29.87 -21.21
N VAL A 34 32.62 30.58 -21.56
CA VAL A 34 33.32 30.39 -22.86
C VAL A 34 33.85 28.96 -23.02
N GLU A 35 34.24 28.32 -21.92
CA GLU A 35 34.76 26.95 -21.90
C GLU A 35 33.66 25.93 -22.27
N ASP A 36 32.45 26.11 -21.74
CA ASP A 36 31.29 25.25 -22.02
C ASP A 36 30.82 25.37 -23.49
N ILE A 37 30.79 26.59 -24.03
CA ILE A 37 30.41 26.85 -25.43
C ILE A 37 31.40 26.13 -26.38
N VAL A 38 32.69 26.17 -26.06
CA VAL A 38 33.76 25.55 -26.86
C VAL A 38 33.65 24.03 -26.83
N ASP A 39 33.42 23.44 -25.66
CA ASP A 39 33.32 21.98 -25.51
C ASP A 39 32.06 21.41 -26.19
N MET A 40 30.90 22.07 -26.04
CA MET A 40 29.68 21.66 -26.74
C MET A 40 29.80 21.80 -28.25
N THR A 41 30.37 22.91 -28.73
CA THR A 41 30.58 23.14 -30.18
C THR A 41 31.53 22.11 -30.77
N ARG A 42 32.60 21.76 -30.05
CA ARG A 42 33.54 20.72 -30.48
C ARG A 42 32.85 19.37 -30.56
N GLY A 43 32.11 18.98 -29.52
CA GLY A 43 31.40 17.69 -29.49
C GLY A 43 30.38 17.52 -30.61
N MET A 44 29.66 18.59 -30.97
CA MET A 44 28.68 18.54 -32.07
C MET A 44 29.32 18.48 -33.47
N LEU A 45 30.47 19.15 -33.66
CA LEU A 45 31.14 19.19 -34.96
C LEU A 45 32.12 18.02 -35.17
N ASP A 46 32.60 17.38 -34.11
CA ASP A 46 33.48 16.20 -34.19
C ASP A 46 32.75 15.01 -34.84
N GLY A 47 31.44 14.87 -34.59
CA GLY A 47 30.59 13.88 -35.26
C GLY A 47 30.37 14.15 -36.75
N VAL A 48 30.57 15.39 -37.21
CA VAL A 48 30.44 15.80 -38.62
C VAL A 48 31.78 15.73 -39.37
N ALA A 49 32.89 15.93 -38.66
CA ALA A 49 34.26 15.87 -39.18
C ALA A 49 34.83 14.43 -39.17
N GLY A 50 34.13 13.47 -39.77
CA GLY A 50 34.42 12.02 -39.68
C GLY A 50 35.66 11.50 -40.42
N GLY A 51 36.79 12.20 -40.45
CA GLY A 51 38.04 11.75 -41.09
C GLY A 51 39.33 12.43 -40.60
N SER A 52 40.47 11.75 -40.71
CA SER A 52 41.76 12.21 -40.15
C SER A 52 42.33 13.52 -40.73
N LYS A 53 41.82 13.96 -41.90
CA LYS A 53 42.16 15.26 -42.50
C LYS A 53 41.26 16.40 -42.00
N ASP A 54 40.07 16.09 -41.51
CA ASP A 54 39.08 17.08 -41.08
C ASP A 54 39.26 17.52 -39.62
N GLY A 55 39.96 16.72 -38.81
CA GLY A 55 40.31 17.09 -37.43
C GLY A 55 41.20 18.34 -37.34
N LYS A 56 42.12 18.55 -38.30
CA LYS A 56 42.93 19.78 -38.35
C LYS A 56 42.11 21.01 -38.74
N ILE A 57 41.10 20.82 -39.58
CA ILE A 57 40.18 21.88 -40.01
C ILE A 57 39.25 22.26 -38.85
N LEU A 58 38.84 21.27 -38.05
CA LEU A 58 38.09 21.49 -36.82
C LEU A 58 38.91 22.25 -35.78
N ASP A 59 40.16 21.86 -35.52
CA ASP A 59 41.03 22.60 -34.60
C ASP A 59 41.29 24.05 -35.06
N GLU A 60 41.45 24.27 -36.38
CA GLU A 60 41.60 25.62 -36.94
C GLU A 60 40.31 26.44 -36.79
N PHE A 61 39.14 25.83 -36.99
CA PHE A 61 37.85 26.49 -36.73
C PHE A 61 37.67 26.82 -35.24
N MET A 62 37.95 25.88 -34.34
CA MET A 62 37.81 26.08 -32.89
C MET A 62 38.73 27.19 -32.37
N SER A 63 39.95 27.30 -32.88
CA SER A 63 40.85 28.41 -32.53
C SER A 63 40.36 29.78 -33.02
N ARG A 64 39.73 29.85 -34.21
CA ARG A 64 39.07 31.07 -34.69
C ARG A 64 37.83 31.42 -33.87
N LEU A 65 37.04 30.41 -33.46
CA LEU A 65 35.87 30.57 -32.59
C LEU A 65 36.29 31.12 -31.21
N LEU A 66 37.34 30.57 -30.62
CA LEU A 66 37.86 30.99 -29.32
C LEU A 66 38.39 32.45 -29.38
N THR A 67 39.11 32.81 -30.46
CA THR A 67 39.53 34.19 -30.71
C THR A 67 38.33 35.14 -30.89
N TYR A 68 37.26 34.68 -31.53
CA TYR A 68 36.03 35.45 -31.70
C TYR A 68 35.31 35.67 -30.36
N LEU A 69 35.21 34.63 -29.52
CA LEU A 69 34.62 34.69 -28.18
C LEU A 69 35.43 35.61 -27.24
N ASP A 70 36.76 35.56 -27.28
CA ASP A 70 37.64 36.46 -26.51
C ASP A 70 37.54 37.93 -26.96
N SER A 71 37.30 38.17 -28.26
CA SER A 71 37.05 39.52 -28.77
C SER A 71 35.68 40.08 -28.33
N GLN A 72 34.73 39.19 -28.01
CA GLN A 72 33.42 39.54 -27.47
C GLN A 72 33.46 39.68 -25.95
N SER A 73 34.28 38.91 -25.24
CA SER A 73 34.45 39.02 -23.77
C SER A 73 34.98 40.40 -23.35
N SER A 74 35.86 40.99 -24.14
CA SER A 74 36.35 42.37 -23.93
C SER A 74 35.31 43.47 -24.25
N LYS A 75 34.24 43.14 -24.99
CA LYS A 75 33.01 43.96 -25.08
C LYS A 75 32.02 43.68 -23.93
N ARG A 76 31.93 42.42 -23.45
CA ARG A 76 31.13 42.03 -22.26
C ARG A 76 31.62 42.75 -20.99
N VAL A 77 32.93 42.89 -20.79
CA VAL A 77 33.53 43.62 -19.65
C VAL A 77 33.32 45.15 -19.73
N ARG A 78 33.15 45.73 -20.93
CA ARG A 78 32.91 47.19 -21.08
C ARG A 78 31.45 47.59 -20.88
N LYS A 79 30.49 46.67 -20.98
CA LYS A 79 29.07 46.93 -20.65
C LYS A 79 28.75 46.71 -19.16
N SER A 80 29.52 45.88 -18.44
CA SER A 80 29.29 45.61 -17.01
C SER A 80 29.68 46.75 -16.05
N ASN A 81 30.48 47.73 -16.50
CA ASN A 81 30.90 48.87 -15.68
C ASN A 81 30.01 50.13 -15.82
N ALA A 82 28.88 50.05 -16.53
CA ALA A 82 27.85 51.09 -16.52
C ALA A 82 26.63 50.59 -15.73
N ALA A 83 26.77 50.56 -14.40
CA ALA A 83 25.70 50.17 -13.49
C ALA A 83 24.56 51.22 -13.46
N THR A 84 23.54 51.01 -14.29
CA THR A 84 22.20 51.56 -14.07
C THR A 84 21.54 50.78 -12.93
N LYS A 85 21.15 51.49 -11.86
CA LYS A 85 20.32 50.94 -10.79
C LYS A 85 18.99 50.49 -11.40
N LEU A 86 18.70 49.20 -11.31
CA LEU A 86 17.35 48.69 -11.47
C LEU A 86 17.00 47.78 -10.30
N ASP A 87 15.86 48.15 -9.76
CA ASP A 87 15.21 47.69 -8.56
C ASP A 87 14.62 46.29 -8.80
N LYS A 88 14.85 45.38 -7.85
CA LYS A 88 14.32 44.01 -7.75
C LYS A 88 14.87 42.97 -8.74
N THR A 89 15.89 42.23 -8.28
CA THR A 89 16.09 40.82 -8.65
C THR A 89 15.42 39.91 -7.62
N VAL A 90 14.53 39.05 -8.12
CA VAL A 90 13.92 37.92 -7.40
C VAL A 90 14.91 36.76 -7.44
N HIS A 91 15.62 36.52 -6.35
CA HIS A 91 16.25 35.22 -6.10
C HIS A 91 15.22 34.29 -5.44
N MET A 92 14.74 33.30 -6.19
CA MET A 92 14.05 32.12 -5.66
C MET A 92 15.09 31.07 -5.23
N ARG A 93 15.57 31.17 -4.00
CA ARG A 93 15.71 30.03 -3.08
C ARG A 93 16.07 30.54 -1.69
N SER A 94 15.34 30.02 -0.70
CA SER A 94 15.45 30.28 0.75
C SER A 94 14.78 31.55 1.30
N GLN A 95 13.48 31.72 1.02
CA GLN A 95 12.63 32.48 1.93
C GLN A 95 12.20 31.60 3.12
N ALA A 96 12.76 31.88 4.30
CA ALA A 96 11.97 32.35 5.45
C ALA A 96 12.84 32.49 6.72
N MET A 97 13.65 33.54 6.82
CA MET A 97 14.00 34.13 8.12
C MET A 97 13.89 35.65 8.02
N SER A 98 12.96 36.21 8.79
CA SER A 98 12.62 37.63 8.81
C SER A 98 13.68 38.45 9.54
N ALA A 99 13.93 39.63 8.96
CA ALA A 99 14.77 40.72 9.42
C ALA A 99 14.56 41.10 10.89
N THR A 100 15.67 41.40 11.57
CA THR A 100 15.70 42.48 12.56
C THR A 100 17.12 43.04 12.64
N ILE A 101 17.20 44.36 12.55
CA ILE A 101 18.30 45.25 12.99
C ILE A 101 19.39 45.51 11.96
N ALA A 102 19.09 46.48 11.09
CA ALA A 102 20.08 47.49 10.73
C ALA A 102 20.23 48.45 11.91
N MET A 103 21.39 48.41 12.57
CA MET A 103 21.90 49.51 13.40
C MET A 103 23.41 49.58 13.19
N SER A 104 23.84 50.60 12.45
CA SER A 104 24.98 51.47 12.73
C SER A 104 26.25 50.86 13.35
N GLY A 105 27.36 50.96 12.61
CA GLY A 105 28.67 51.27 13.20
C GLY A 105 29.82 50.43 12.69
N LYS A 106 30.67 51.00 11.84
CA LYS A 106 32.05 50.52 11.63
C LYS A 106 32.76 50.44 12.98
N VAL A 107 33.24 49.27 13.36
CA VAL A 107 34.36 49.10 14.30
C VAL A 107 35.22 47.96 13.78
N ASP A 108 36.51 48.26 13.65
CA ASP A 108 37.58 47.39 13.16
C ASP A 108 37.71 46.09 13.95
N LEU A 109 38.06 45.02 13.24
CA LEU A 109 38.41 43.70 13.79
C LEU A 109 39.91 43.66 14.10
N GLU A 110 40.27 43.70 15.38
CA GLU A 110 41.50 43.08 15.88
C GLU A 110 41.28 42.40 17.25
N HIS A 111 41.75 41.14 17.32
CA HIS A 111 42.04 40.26 18.45
C HIS A 111 41.53 40.59 19.87
N ASN A 112 40.75 39.66 20.48
CA ASN A 112 41.25 38.91 21.65
C ASN A 112 40.36 37.73 22.08
N SER A 113 41.03 36.65 22.50
CA SER A 113 40.49 35.49 23.18
C SER A 113 39.89 35.82 24.55
N LYS A 114 38.66 35.37 24.85
CA LYS A 114 38.21 34.87 26.16
C LYS A 114 36.81 34.27 26.09
N SER A 115 36.65 33.14 26.78
CA SER A 115 35.41 32.39 26.99
C SER A 115 34.26 33.23 27.56
N GLN A 116 33.10 33.22 26.92
CA GLN A 116 31.82 33.59 27.55
C GLN A 116 30.74 32.55 27.20
N ALA A 117 30.16 31.97 28.26
CA ALA A 117 29.01 31.08 28.17
C ALA A 117 27.80 31.82 27.58
N SER A 118 27.16 31.23 26.58
CA SER A 118 25.96 31.76 25.94
C SER A 118 24.80 31.77 26.94
N ARG A 119 24.50 32.92 27.53
CA ARG A 119 23.28 33.11 28.31
C ARG A 119 22.12 33.31 27.32
N VAL A 120 21.33 32.25 27.12
CA VAL A 120 20.16 32.28 26.23
C VAL A 120 19.08 33.16 26.86
N ASP A 121 18.68 34.20 26.13
CA ASP A 121 17.61 35.13 26.50
C ASP A 121 16.26 34.38 26.50
N LEU A 122 15.82 33.89 27.66
CA LEU A 122 14.63 33.04 27.85
C LEU A 122 13.35 33.65 27.23
N VAL A 123 13.26 34.98 27.24
CA VAL A 123 12.12 35.71 26.66
C VAL A 123 12.10 35.63 25.13
N LYS A 124 13.27 35.65 24.47
CA LYS A 124 13.38 35.52 23.01
C LYS A 124 13.15 34.08 22.56
N LEU A 125 13.61 33.10 23.36
CA LEU A 125 13.33 31.69 23.14
C LEU A 125 11.81 31.40 23.19
N ALA A 126 11.14 31.86 24.25
CA ALA A 126 9.68 31.69 24.39
C ALA A 126 8.89 32.36 23.24
N LYS A 127 9.35 33.52 22.76
CA LYS A 127 8.74 34.21 21.62
C LYS A 127 8.97 33.49 20.29
N ALA A 128 10.12 32.81 20.13
CA ALA A 128 10.41 31.97 18.97
C ALA A 128 9.58 30.67 18.99
N GLU A 129 9.46 30.03 20.16
CA GLU A 129 8.61 28.85 20.36
C GLU A 129 7.13 29.15 20.12
N ALA A 130 6.63 30.28 20.62
CA ALA A 130 5.25 30.70 20.37
C ALA A 130 4.97 30.96 18.87
N LYS A 131 5.94 31.55 18.14
CA LYS A 131 5.85 31.74 16.69
C LYS A 131 5.86 30.40 15.93
N LEU A 132 6.69 29.45 16.34
CA LEU A 132 6.72 28.10 15.77
C LEU A 132 5.40 27.38 16.02
N LYS A 133 4.88 27.45 17.24
CA LYS A 133 3.59 26.84 17.62
C LYS A 133 2.43 27.42 16.81
N ALA A 134 2.37 28.75 16.65
CA ALA A 134 1.36 29.41 15.82
C ALA A 134 1.49 29.09 14.32
N LYS A 135 2.72 28.85 13.82
CA LYS A 135 2.97 28.45 12.43
C LYS A 135 2.56 26.98 12.19
N ILE A 136 2.82 26.10 13.15
CA ILE A 136 2.37 24.70 13.15
C ILE A 136 0.84 24.64 13.21
N GLU A 137 0.21 25.43 14.08
CA GLU A 137 -1.26 25.48 14.22
C GLU A 137 -1.96 26.05 12.97
N LYS A 138 -1.36 27.03 12.29
CA LYS A 138 -1.85 27.49 10.98
C LYS A 138 -1.71 26.43 9.90
N ARG A 139 -0.66 25.60 9.95
CA ARG A 139 -0.44 24.50 9.01
C ARG A 139 -1.43 23.37 9.26
N SER A 140 -1.58 22.95 10.52
CA SER A 140 -2.55 21.92 10.93
C SER A 140 -3.99 22.35 10.65
N ARG A 141 -4.34 23.63 10.80
CA ARG A 141 -5.67 24.15 10.46
C ARG A 141 -5.92 24.17 8.95
N ARG A 142 -4.87 24.31 8.12
CA ARG A 142 -4.97 24.20 6.66
C ARG A 142 -5.11 22.75 6.21
N ASP A 143 -4.40 21.83 6.87
CA ASP A 143 -4.52 20.39 6.67
C ASP A 143 -5.89 19.87 7.12
N LEU A 144 -6.43 20.38 8.24
CA LEU A 144 -7.79 20.09 8.69
C LEU A 144 -8.83 20.59 7.68
N TYR A 145 -8.64 21.78 7.10
CA TYR A 145 -9.55 22.36 6.10
C TYR A 145 -9.50 21.61 4.76
N GLN A 146 -8.37 21.02 4.40
CA GLN A 146 -8.25 20.10 3.26
C GLN A 146 -8.86 18.72 3.56
N GLY A 147 -8.68 18.20 4.78
CA GLY A 147 -9.33 16.98 5.25
C GLY A 147 -10.85 17.11 5.31
N SER A 148 -11.38 18.26 5.75
CA SER A 148 -12.82 18.55 5.74
C SER A 148 -13.37 18.69 4.31
N LYS A 149 -12.62 19.28 3.38
CA LYS A 149 -13.01 19.30 1.95
C LYS A 149 -13.03 17.90 1.32
N LEU A 150 -12.17 16.99 1.77
CA LEU A 150 -12.19 15.58 1.36
C LEU A 150 -13.38 14.81 1.96
N ILE A 151 -13.75 15.09 3.21
CA ILE A 151 -14.96 14.55 3.84
C ILE A 151 -16.24 15.11 3.18
N ASP A 152 -16.22 16.37 2.72
CA ASP A 152 -17.33 16.95 1.97
C ASP A 152 -17.38 16.47 0.51
N MET A 153 -16.26 16.03 -0.08
CA MET A 153 -16.27 15.30 -1.37
C MET A 153 -16.81 13.88 -1.23
N GLN A 154 -16.67 13.23 -0.06
CA GLN A 154 -17.35 11.96 0.24
C GLN A 154 -18.88 12.09 0.38
N LYS A 155 -19.41 13.33 0.51
CA LYS A 155 -20.86 13.59 0.48
C LYS A 155 -21.43 13.84 -0.91
N GLN A 156 -20.60 13.87 -1.95
CA GLN A 156 -21.10 13.81 -3.32
C GLN A 156 -21.38 12.35 -3.69
N GLN A 157 -22.56 11.87 -3.29
CA GLN A 157 -23.20 10.69 -3.87
C GLN A 157 -23.46 10.94 -5.37
N GLN A 158 -22.43 10.89 -6.21
CA GLN A 158 -22.60 10.31 -7.53
C GLN A 158 -22.79 8.82 -7.27
N SER A 159 -23.87 8.24 -7.78
CA SER A 159 -24.14 6.80 -7.60
C SER A 159 -22.88 6.02 -7.99
N TYR A 160 -22.47 5.03 -7.20
CA TYR A 160 -21.35 4.13 -7.53
C TYR A 160 -21.43 3.63 -8.98
N GLU A 161 -22.65 3.46 -9.49
CA GLU A 161 -22.97 3.14 -10.88
C GLU A 161 -22.50 4.22 -11.87
N GLU A 162 -22.75 5.50 -11.61
CA GLU A 162 -22.28 6.60 -12.47
C GLU A 162 -20.76 6.72 -12.50
N MET A 163 -20.11 6.48 -11.35
CA MET A 163 -18.65 6.42 -11.27
C MET A 163 -18.11 5.23 -12.08
N TYR A 164 -18.67 4.04 -11.86
CA TYR A 164 -18.25 2.82 -12.56
C TYR A 164 -18.41 2.94 -14.08
N MET A 165 -19.48 3.57 -14.56
CA MET A 165 -19.74 3.77 -15.99
C MET A 165 -18.80 4.80 -16.63
N LYS A 166 -18.40 5.85 -15.89
CA LYS A 166 -17.38 6.80 -16.35
C LYS A 166 -16.00 6.16 -16.41
N VAL A 167 -15.69 5.29 -15.45
CA VAL A 167 -14.41 4.61 -15.35
C VAL A 167 -14.33 3.45 -16.34
N ASN A 168 -15.40 2.68 -16.56
CA ASN A 168 -15.41 1.50 -17.44
C ASN A 168 -16.51 1.62 -18.50
N PRO A 169 -16.31 2.44 -19.56
CA PRO A 169 -17.26 2.51 -20.66
C PRO A 169 -17.31 1.17 -21.42
N LEU A 170 -18.52 0.65 -21.69
CA LEU A 170 -18.69 -0.44 -22.64
C LEU A 170 -18.30 0.07 -24.02
N ASP A 171 -17.19 -0.44 -24.56
CA ASP A 171 -16.78 -0.13 -25.91
C ASP A 171 -17.57 -1.00 -26.91
N LEU A 172 -18.86 -0.65 -27.10
CA LEU A 172 -19.77 -1.27 -28.07
C LEU A 172 -19.30 -1.08 -29.53
N SER A 173 -18.32 -0.19 -29.76
CA SER A 173 -17.85 0.20 -31.08
C SER A 173 -16.84 -0.77 -31.72
N GLY A 174 -16.39 -1.79 -30.98
CA GLY A 174 -15.35 -2.70 -31.46
C GLY A 174 -13.96 -2.07 -31.61
N ALA A 175 -13.77 -0.80 -31.24
CA ALA A 175 -12.49 -0.08 -31.31
C ALA A 175 -11.41 -0.61 -30.35
N ALA A 176 -11.80 -1.44 -29.38
CA ALA A 176 -10.91 -2.18 -28.48
C ALA A 176 -10.46 -3.56 -29.01
N LYS A 177 -11.09 -4.07 -30.08
CA LYS A 177 -10.83 -5.43 -30.58
C LYS A 177 -9.43 -5.50 -31.22
N GLY A 178 -8.48 -6.11 -30.52
CA GLY A 178 -7.09 -6.30 -30.97
C GLY A 178 -6.05 -5.36 -30.35
N LYS A 179 -6.43 -4.44 -29.46
CA LYS A 179 -5.46 -3.65 -28.68
C LYS A 179 -4.89 -4.51 -27.56
N SER A 180 -3.59 -4.34 -27.26
CA SER A 180 -3.00 -5.00 -26.10
C SER A 180 -3.69 -4.53 -24.81
N LYS A 181 -3.90 -5.48 -23.90
CA LYS A 181 -4.41 -5.24 -22.54
C LYS A 181 -3.28 -5.12 -21.52
N ASP A 182 -2.04 -4.99 -21.97
CA ASP A 182 -0.89 -4.75 -21.10
C ASP A 182 -0.86 -3.29 -20.61
N ILE A 183 -0.53 -3.11 -19.33
CA ILE A 183 -0.37 -1.80 -18.70
C ILE A 183 1.13 -1.55 -18.56
N HIS A 184 1.62 -0.52 -19.26
CA HIS A 184 3.00 -0.06 -19.14
C HIS A 184 3.01 1.44 -18.89
N LEU A 185 3.36 1.82 -17.66
CA LEU A 185 3.32 3.19 -17.18
C LEU A 185 4.69 3.55 -16.61
N LEU A 186 5.32 4.55 -17.21
CA LEU A 186 6.67 5.00 -16.85
C LEU A 186 6.57 6.27 -15.98
N ASN A 187 7.51 6.43 -15.05
CA ASN A 187 7.69 7.65 -14.24
C ASN A 187 6.41 8.11 -13.52
N ILE A 188 5.75 7.19 -12.83
CA ILE A 188 4.57 7.49 -12.02
C ILE A 188 5.02 8.07 -10.69
N ASP A 189 4.49 9.26 -10.40
CA ASP A 189 4.57 9.90 -9.10
C ASP A 189 3.21 9.82 -8.42
N VAL A 190 3.14 9.15 -7.27
CA VAL A 190 1.92 9.08 -6.46
C VAL A 190 2.23 9.70 -5.11
N SER A 191 1.44 10.71 -4.74
CA SER A 191 1.57 11.39 -3.46
C SER A 191 0.21 11.49 -2.78
N PHE A 192 0.19 11.26 -1.48
CA PHE A 192 -1.01 11.40 -0.66
C PHE A 192 -0.73 12.38 0.47
N ALA A 193 -1.48 13.49 0.47
CA ALA A 193 -1.23 14.63 1.36
C ALA A 193 0.24 15.10 1.31
N SER A 194 0.98 14.94 2.41
CA SER A 194 2.40 15.31 2.51
C SER A 194 3.37 14.17 2.20
N ASN A 195 2.89 12.93 2.09
CA ASN A 195 3.72 11.75 1.95
C ASN A 195 3.82 11.33 0.48
N ARG A 196 5.07 11.20 -0.01
CA ARG A 196 5.34 10.63 -1.33
C ARG A 196 5.31 9.10 -1.21
N ILE A 197 4.39 8.48 -1.94
CA ILE A 197 4.17 7.02 -1.95
C ILE A 197 5.07 6.38 -3.01
N LEU A 198 5.07 6.96 -4.21
CA LEU A 198 5.92 6.57 -5.33
C LEU A 198 6.59 7.80 -5.93
N ALA A 199 7.86 7.66 -6.34
CA ALA A 199 8.63 8.70 -7.00
C ALA A 199 9.37 8.12 -8.22
N GLY A 200 8.97 8.51 -9.43
CA GLY A 200 9.52 8.03 -10.69
C GLY A 200 9.37 6.52 -10.89
N ALA A 201 8.34 5.91 -10.29
CA ALA A 201 8.17 4.46 -10.33
C ALA A 201 7.61 3.99 -11.68
N THR A 202 8.01 2.80 -12.11
CA THR A 202 7.50 2.21 -13.35
C THR A 202 6.53 1.08 -13.01
N LEU A 203 5.26 1.20 -13.44
CA LEU A 203 4.24 0.16 -13.29
C LEU A 203 4.09 -0.63 -14.58
N THR A 204 4.45 -1.92 -14.56
CA THR A 204 4.29 -2.83 -15.71
C THR A 204 3.50 -4.07 -15.33
N MET A 205 2.34 -4.24 -15.94
CA MET A 205 1.48 -5.41 -15.77
C MET A 205 1.10 -5.98 -17.13
N ALA A 206 1.47 -7.23 -17.38
CA ALA A 206 1.07 -7.94 -18.59
C ALA A 206 -0.28 -8.65 -18.38
N HIS A 207 -1.06 -8.74 -19.44
CA HIS A 207 -2.38 -9.36 -19.41
C HIS A 207 -2.31 -10.84 -19.03
N GLY A 208 -3.21 -11.29 -18.14
CA GLY A 208 -3.31 -12.69 -17.71
C GLY A 208 -2.27 -13.11 -16.67
N ARG A 209 -1.45 -12.18 -16.19
CA ARG A 209 -0.52 -12.41 -15.07
C ARG A 209 -1.16 -12.09 -13.73
N ARG A 210 -0.63 -12.70 -12.67
CA ARG A 210 -1.11 -12.54 -11.30
C ARG A 210 0.00 -11.92 -10.46
N TYR A 211 -0.17 -10.64 -10.12
CA TYR A 211 0.79 -9.85 -9.39
C TYR A 211 0.44 -9.82 -7.90
N GLY A 212 1.40 -10.17 -7.05
CA GLY A 212 1.33 -9.96 -5.60
C GLY A 212 2.05 -8.67 -5.22
N LEU A 213 1.35 -7.66 -4.72
CA LEU A 213 1.93 -6.40 -4.25
C LEU A 213 2.23 -6.47 -2.75
N ILE A 214 3.51 -6.43 -2.40
CA ILE A 214 4.00 -6.53 -1.03
C ILE A 214 4.74 -5.26 -0.64
N GLY A 215 4.60 -4.87 0.63
CA GLY A 215 5.32 -3.75 1.22
C GLY A 215 4.90 -3.55 2.67
N ARG A 216 5.68 -2.77 3.42
CA ARG A 216 5.40 -2.46 4.84
C ARG A 216 4.06 -1.74 5.00
N ASN A 217 3.46 -1.88 6.18
CA ASN A 217 2.21 -1.20 6.49
C ASN A 217 2.40 0.33 6.52
N GLY A 218 1.51 1.05 5.83
CA GLY A 218 1.57 2.52 5.75
C GLY A 218 2.44 3.09 4.62
N ILE A 219 3.05 2.26 3.77
CA ILE A 219 3.78 2.74 2.58
C ILE A 219 2.84 3.27 1.47
N GLY A 220 1.54 2.98 1.55
CA GLY A 220 0.52 3.49 0.64
C GLY A 220 0.00 2.51 -0.42
N LYS A 221 0.06 1.19 -0.17
CA LYS A 221 -0.46 0.13 -1.08
C LYS A 221 -1.93 0.34 -1.46
N SER A 222 -2.82 0.45 -0.47
CA SER A 222 -4.25 0.71 -0.69
C SER A 222 -4.48 2.04 -1.41
N THR A 223 -3.67 3.05 -1.11
CA THR A 223 -3.73 4.35 -1.79
C THR A 223 -3.34 4.23 -3.25
N LEU A 224 -2.28 3.48 -3.57
CA LEU A 224 -1.89 3.17 -4.96
C LEU A 224 -3.03 2.48 -5.71
N LEU A 225 -3.65 1.45 -5.12
CA LEU A 225 -4.80 0.77 -5.73
C LEU A 225 -5.97 1.73 -5.97
N ARG A 226 -6.26 2.62 -5.02
CA ARG A 226 -7.32 3.63 -5.19
C ARG A 226 -6.99 4.61 -6.32
N HIS A 227 -5.76 5.11 -6.41
CA HIS A 227 -5.34 5.99 -7.51
C HIS A 227 -5.42 5.31 -8.89
N LEU A 228 -5.13 4.00 -8.94
CA LEU A 228 -5.31 3.19 -10.15
C LEU A 228 -6.80 3.03 -10.49
N ALA A 229 -7.64 2.74 -9.50
CA ALA A 229 -9.08 2.56 -9.68
C ALA A 229 -9.79 3.84 -10.16
N LEU A 230 -9.39 4.98 -9.59
CA LEU A 230 -9.92 6.30 -9.96
C LEU A 230 -9.36 6.83 -11.29
N ARG A 231 -8.44 6.09 -11.93
CA ARG A 231 -7.72 6.51 -13.15
C ARG A 231 -7.01 7.87 -13.01
N GLU A 232 -6.58 8.22 -11.81
CA GLU A 232 -5.66 9.36 -11.61
C GLU A 232 -4.29 9.06 -12.22
N VAL A 233 -3.92 7.78 -12.24
CA VAL A 233 -2.84 7.24 -13.06
C VAL A 233 -3.42 6.93 -14.46
N PRO A 234 -2.74 7.30 -15.57
CA PRO A 234 -3.30 7.23 -16.92
C PRO A 234 -3.37 5.78 -17.44
N ILE A 235 -4.34 4.99 -16.97
CA ILE A 235 -4.64 3.65 -17.48
C ILE A 235 -5.43 3.76 -18.78
N PRO A 236 -5.11 2.96 -19.82
CA PRO A 236 -5.88 2.94 -21.07
C PRO A 236 -7.38 2.71 -20.86
N THR A 237 -8.21 3.45 -21.59
CA THR A 237 -9.66 3.47 -21.34
C THR A 237 -10.39 2.18 -21.69
N HIS A 238 -9.83 1.38 -22.60
CA HIS A 238 -10.35 0.08 -23.03
C HIS A 238 -10.08 -1.05 -22.04
N ILE A 239 -9.32 -0.80 -20.97
CA ILE A 239 -9.04 -1.78 -19.91
C ILE A 239 -10.04 -1.56 -18.78
N SER A 240 -10.87 -2.55 -18.51
CA SER A 240 -11.77 -2.52 -17.37
C SER A 240 -11.00 -2.80 -16.07
N VAL A 241 -11.08 -1.85 -15.14
CA VAL A 241 -10.41 -1.96 -13.84
C VAL A 241 -11.49 -2.01 -12.76
N LEU A 242 -11.39 -3.00 -11.87
CA LEU A 242 -12.24 -3.08 -10.70
C LEU A 242 -11.38 -3.21 -9.45
N TYR A 243 -11.70 -2.36 -8.48
CA TYR A 243 -11.06 -2.34 -7.18
C TYR A 243 -12.09 -2.70 -6.12
N VAL A 244 -11.74 -3.69 -5.29
CA VAL A 244 -12.56 -4.09 -4.16
C VAL A 244 -12.06 -3.37 -2.92
N GLU A 245 -12.79 -2.34 -2.50
CA GLU A 245 -12.53 -1.66 -1.23
C GLU A 245 -12.95 -2.50 -0.03
N GLN A 246 -12.34 -2.20 1.11
CA GLN A 246 -12.72 -2.78 2.40
C GLN A 246 -14.08 -2.24 2.85
N GLU A 247 -15.02 -3.17 3.05
CA GLU A 247 -16.36 -2.99 3.64
C GLU A 247 -17.42 -2.34 2.73
N ILE A 248 -18.47 -3.10 2.41
CA ILE A 248 -19.70 -2.60 1.81
C ILE A 248 -20.69 -2.25 2.93
N VAL A 249 -21.33 -1.08 2.84
CA VAL A 249 -22.48 -0.75 3.68
C VAL A 249 -23.64 -1.65 3.29
N GLY A 250 -24.19 -2.38 4.25
CA GLY A 250 -25.29 -3.30 3.98
C GLY A 250 -26.60 -2.56 3.78
N ASP A 251 -27.35 -2.96 2.78
CA ASP A 251 -28.64 -2.41 2.36
C ASP A 251 -29.79 -3.43 2.62
N SER A 252 -30.99 -3.12 2.16
CA SER A 252 -32.15 -4.02 2.22
C SER A 252 -32.17 -5.07 1.10
N THR A 253 -31.32 -4.94 0.08
CA THR A 253 -31.22 -5.87 -1.04
C THR A 253 -30.76 -7.25 -0.58
N SER A 254 -31.20 -8.30 -1.27
CA SER A 254 -30.73 -9.66 -1.00
C SER A 254 -29.26 -9.83 -1.42
N ALA A 255 -28.53 -10.76 -0.81
CA ALA A 255 -27.14 -11.02 -1.17
C ALA A 255 -27.01 -11.43 -2.65
N LEU A 256 -27.88 -12.32 -3.14
CA LEU A 256 -27.90 -12.73 -4.55
C LEU A 256 -28.13 -11.55 -5.50
N GLU A 257 -29.13 -10.72 -5.21
CA GLU A 257 -29.46 -9.57 -6.05
C GLU A 257 -28.35 -8.51 -6.03
N SER A 258 -27.69 -8.30 -4.89
CA SER A 258 -26.53 -7.41 -4.78
C SER A 258 -25.35 -7.84 -5.67
N VAL A 259 -25.12 -9.15 -5.81
CA VAL A 259 -24.13 -9.70 -6.77
C VAL A 259 -24.56 -9.46 -8.20
N LEU A 260 -25.83 -9.69 -8.52
CA LEU A 260 -26.37 -9.48 -9.87
C LEU A 260 -26.36 -8.01 -10.30
N GLN A 261 -26.56 -7.09 -9.35
CA GLN A 261 -26.46 -5.63 -9.55
C GLN A 261 -25.02 -5.12 -9.69
N ALA A 262 -24.02 -5.92 -9.32
CA ALA A 262 -22.62 -5.52 -9.46
C ALA A 262 -22.21 -5.35 -10.93
N ASP A 263 -22.80 -6.16 -11.82
CA ASP A 263 -22.70 -5.94 -13.25
C ASP A 263 -23.68 -4.84 -13.67
N VAL A 264 -23.21 -3.59 -13.56
CA VAL A 264 -23.98 -2.37 -13.81
C VAL A 264 -24.59 -2.39 -15.21
N TRP A 265 -23.85 -2.90 -16.19
CA TRP A 265 -24.30 -2.95 -17.58
C TRP A 265 -25.40 -3.99 -17.78
N ARG A 266 -25.22 -5.20 -17.22
CA ARG A 266 -26.29 -6.22 -17.23
C ARG A 266 -27.54 -5.71 -16.51
N HIS A 267 -27.39 -5.11 -15.33
CA HIS A 267 -28.52 -4.55 -14.60
C HIS A 267 -29.26 -3.50 -15.43
N LYS A 268 -28.52 -2.56 -16.04
CA LYS A 268 -29.08 -1.52 -16.90
C LYS A 268 -29.85 -2.09 -18.09
N PHE A 269 -29.30 -3.09 -18.79
CA PHE A 269 -29.97 -3.70 -19.94
C PHE A 269 -31.21 -4.51 -19.54
N VAL A 270 -31.18 -5.20 -18.39
CA VAL A 270 -32.36 -5.90 -17.85
C VAL A 270 -33.45 -4.91 -17.41
N THR A 271 -33.07 -3.77 -16.82
CA THR A 271 -34.05 -2.71 -16.50
C THR A 271 -34.60 -2.06 -17.76
N GLU A 272 -33.75 -1.80 -18.77
CA GLU A 272 -34.15 -1.24 -20.07
C GLU A 272 -35.09 -2.20 -20.81
N GLU A 273 -34.82 -3.51 -20.80
CA GLU A 273 -35.71 -4.53 -21.37
C GLU A 273 -37.10 -4.51 -20.68
N LYS A 274 -37.14 -4.47 -19.35
CA LYS A 274 -38.41 -4.38 -18.60
C LYS A 274 -39.18 -3.10 -18.91
N GLU A 275 -38.49 -1.96 -18.99
CA GLU A 275 -39.11 -0.67 -19.33
C GLU A 275 -39.66 -0.65 -20.75
N ILE A 276 -38.90 -1.19 -21.73
CA ILE A 276 -39.35 -1.29 -23.13
C ILE A 276 -40.58 -2.21 -23.22
N ASN A 277 -40.56 -3.37 -22.56
CA ASN A 277 -41.71 -4.28 -22.55
C ASN A 277 -42.97 -3.65 -21.93
N LEU A 278 -42.83 -2.90 -20.82
CA LEU A 278 -43.96 -2.18 -20.22
C LEU A 278 -44.49 -1.08 -21.14
N LYS A 279 -43.60 -0.35 -21.84
CA LYS A 279 -43.99 0.67 -22.82
C LYS A 279 -44.72 0.05 -24.02
N LEU A 280 -44.19 -1.05 -24.57
CA LEU A 280 -44.84 -1.78 -25.66
C LEU A 280 -46.23 -2.27 -25.25
N GLU A 281 -46.38 -2.83 -24.05
CA GLU A 281 -47.70 -3.26 -23.54
C GLU A 281 -48.67 -2.08 -23.39
N SER A 282 -48.19 -0.91 -22.93
CA SER A 282 -49.01 0.30 -22.80
C SER A 282 -49.42 0.90 -24.15
N LEU A 283 -48.52 0.86 -25.15
CA LEU A 283 -48.78 1.32 -26.51
C LEU A 283 -49.78 0.40 -27.21
N GLU A 284 -49.66 -0.93 -27.05
CA GLU A 284 -50.61 -1.90 -27.58
C GLU A 284 -52.01 -1.68 -27.00
N LYS A 285 -52.12 -1.49 -25.68
CA LYS A 285 -53.39 -1.14 -25.03
C LYS A 285 -53.97 0.17 -25.57
N SER A 286 -53.13 1.17 -25.79
CA SER A 286 -53.57 2.47 -26.33
C SER A 286 -54.04 2.34 -27.78
N LEU A 287 -53.33 1.61 -28.64
CA LEU A 287 -53.70 1.34 -30.03
C LEU A 287 -55.04 0.62 -30.20
N THR A 288 -55.49 -0.11 -29.17
CA THR A 288 -56.79 -0.81 -29.16
C THR A 288 -57.98 0.05 -28.72
N HIS A 289 -57.77 1.26 -28.20
CA HIS A 289 -58.87 2.14 -27.78
C HIS A 289 -59.56 2.82 -28.99
N GLU A 290 -60.89 2.66 -29.08
CA GLU A 290 -61.72 3.30 -30.12
C GLU A 290 -61.85 4.81 -29.83
N GLY A 291 -61.04 5.63 -30.51
CA GLY A 291 -61.11 7.10 -30.41
C GLY A 291 -59.89 7.88 -30.90
N ILE A 292 -58.87 7.22 -31.44
CA ILE A 292 -57.58 7.82 -31.80
C ILE A 292 -57.59 8.30 -33.26
N THR A 293 -56.99 9.46 -33.54
CA THR A 293 -56.89 10.02 -34.90
C THR A 293 -55.93 9.18 -35.77
N SER A 294 -56.07 9.25 -37.09
CA SER A 294 -55.21 8.49 -38.02
C SER A 294 -53.73 8.91 -37.98
N GLU A 295 -53.44 10.16 -37.61
CA GLU A 295 -52.07 10.67 -37.46
C GLU A 295 -51.42 10.15 -36.18
N ASP A 296 -52.13 10.24 -35.04
CA ASP A 296 -51.65 9.72 -33.74
C ASP A 296 -51.38 8.21 -33.79
N LYS A 297 -52.18 7.47 -34.59
CA LYS A 297 -51.98 6.03 -34.78
C LYS A 297 -50.68 5.73 -35.53
N ALA A 298 -50.35 6.51 -36.56
CA ALA A 298 -49.13 6.33 -37.34
C ALA A 298 -47.88 6.68 -36.53
N ASP A 299 -47.94 7.69 -35.68
CA ASP A 299 -46.83 8.06 -34.81
C ASP A 299 -46.60 7.02 -33.70
N MET A 300 -47.66 6.46 -33.11
CA MET A 300 -47.55 5.35 -32.15
C MET A 300 -47.03 4.04 -32.78
N GLU A 301 -47.38 3.75 -34.04
CA GLU A 301 -46.82 2.61 -34.78
C GLU A 301 -45.31 2.78 -35.04
N ARG A 302 -44.84 4.00 -35.38
CA ARG A 302 -43.40 4.29 -35.51
C ARG A 302 -42.66 4.15 -34.18
N GLU A 303 -43.21 4.68 -33.09
CA GLU A 303 -42.61 4.55 -31.76
C GLU A 303 -42.53 3.07 -31.34
N LYS A 304 -43.52 2.26 -31.70
CA LYS A 304 -43.50 0.80 -31.49
C LYS A 304 -42.36 0.15 -32.27
N GLU A 305 -42.21 0.42 -33.56
CA GLU A 305 -41.14 -0.15 -34.40
C GLU A 305 -39.74 0.24 -33.88
N GLU A 306 -39.55 1.47 -33.42
CA GLU A 306 -38.29 1.93 -32.81
C GLU A 306 -37.98 1.16 -31.51
N LEU A 307 -38.98 0.99 -30.64
CA LEU A 307 -38.85 0.23 -29.40
C LEU A 307 -38.58 -1.25 -29.65
N GLU A 308 -39.21 -1.88 -30.64
CA GLU A 308 -38.94 -3.27 -31.04
C GLU A 308 -37.52 -3.45 -31.58
N THR A 309 -37.05 -2.50 -32.39
CA THR A 309 -35.66 -2.52 -32.89
C THR A 309 -34.68 -2.41 -31.73
N ARG A 310 -34.93 -1.49 -30.79
CA ARG A 310 -34.11 -1.32 -29.60
C ARG A 310 -34.14 -2.54 -28.68
N LEU A 311 -35.30 -3.17 -28.50
CA LEU A 311 -35.45 -4.41 -27.74
C LEU A 311 -34.60 -5.53 -28.34
N GLY A 312 -34.59 -5.68 -29.66
CA GLY A 312 -33.75 -6.65 -30.36
C GLY A 312 -32.26 -6.43 -30.13
N GLU A 313 -31.79 -5.18 -30.13
CA GLU A 313 -30.41 -4.83 -29.78
C GLU A 313 -30.07 -5.19 -28.33
N VAL A 314 -30.94 -4.84 -27.38
CA VAL A 314 -30.76 -5.10 -25.95
C VAL A 314 -30.76 -6.60 -25.65
N GLN A 315 -31.66 -7.36 -26.27
CA GLN A 315 -31.69 -8.82 -26.11
C GLN A 315 -30.43 -9.48 -26.67
N LYS A 316 -29.94 -9.00 -27.82
CA LYS A 316 -28.67 -9.48 -28.38
C LYS A 316 -27.50 -9.23 -27.43
N THR A 317 -27.40 -8.03 -26.85
CA THR A 317 -26.33 -7.74 -25.88
C THR A 317 -26.48 -8.56 -24.59
N LEU A 318 -27.71 -8.78 -24.10
CA LEU A 318 -27.96 -9.63 -22.93
C LEU A 318 -27.56 -11.10 -23.16
N ILE A 319 -27.78 -11.63 -24.37
CA ILE A 319 -27.33 -12.96 -24.78
C ILE A 319 -25.80 -13.01 -24.82
N ASP A 320 -25.15 -12.02 -25.44
CA ASP A 320 -23.68 -11.93 -25.49
C ASP A 320 -23.05 -11.84 -24.08
N MET A 321 -23.78 -11.28 -23.11
CA MET A 321 -23.38 -11.17 -21.69
C MET A 321 -23.78 -12.40 -20.84
N GLU A 322 -24.39 -13.43 -21.44
CA GLU A 322 -24.88 -14.64 -20.75
C GLU A 322 -25.83 -14.34 -19.58
N ALA A 323 -26.66 -13.31 -19.70
CA ALA A 323 -27.41 -12.73 -18.58
C ALA A 323 -28.37 -13.72 -17.87
N GLU A 324 -28.91 -14.71 -18.59
CA GLU A 324 -29.80 -15.76 -18.07
C GLU A 324 -29.09 -16.73 -17.12
N THR A 325 -27.83 -17.07 -17.39
CA THR A 325 -27.03 -17.94 -16.50
C THR A 325 -26.52 -17.20 -15.26
N GLY A 326 -26.70 -15.87 -15.22
CA GLY A 326 -26.24 -14.98 -14.16
C GLY A 326 -26.62 -15.42 -12.75
N PRO A 327 -27.90 -15.71 -12.44
CA PRO A 327 -28.33 -16.11 -11.09
C PRO A 327 -27.67 -17.40 -10.62
N ALA A 328 -27.56 -18.42 -11.48
CA ALA A 328 -26.90 -19.68 -11.14
C ALA A 328 -25.40 -19.48 -10.86
N ARG A 329 -24.73 -18.67 -11.68
CA ARG A 329 -23.32 -18.30 -11.48
C ARG A 329 -23.10 -17.51 -10.19
N ALA A 330 -23.96 -16.54 -9.91
CA ALA A 330 -23.91 -15.75 -8.68
C ALA A 330 -24.14 -16.62 -7.43
N GLY A 331 -25.11 -17.54 -7.49
CA GLY A 331 -25.37 -18.51 -6.42
C GLY A 331 -24.17 -19.42 -6.15
N LEU A 332 -23.50 -19.92 -7.19
CA LEU A 332 -22.30 -20.76 -7.07
C LEU A 332 -21.12 -19.99 -6.44
N LEU A 333 -20.90 -18.73 -6.82
CA LEU A 333 -19.87 -17.87 -6.22
C LEU A 333 -20.16 -17.60 -4.74
N LEU A 334 -21.42 -17.30 -4.40
CA LEU A 334 -21.84 -17.10 -3.01
C LEU A 334 -21.68 -18.38 -2.19
N ALA A 335 -22.09 -19.53 -2.72
CA ALA A 335 -21.91 -20.83 -2.07
C ALA A 335 -20.42 -21.15 -1.82
N GLY A 336 -19.55 -20.90 -2.82
CA GLY A 336 -18.10 -21.08 -2.68
C GLY A 336 -17.48 -20.20 -1.59
N LEU A 337 -17.99 -18.99 -1.40
CA LEU A 337 -17.58 -18.08 -0.32
C LEU A 337 -18.25 -18.39 1.03
N GLY A 338 -19.10 -19.41 1.09
CA GLY A 338 -19.70 -19.94 2.32
C GLY A 338 -21.13 -19.48 2.61
N PHE A 339 -21.82 -18.81 1.68
CA PHE A 339 -23.25 -18.47 1.83
C PHE A 339 -24.14 -19.69 1.59
N SER A 340 -24.94 -20.04 2.58
CA SER A 340 -26.01 -21.03 2.40
C SER A 340 -27.10 -20.51 1.46
N GLU A 341 -27.91 -21.41 0.89
CA GLU A 341 -29.03 -21.05 0.02
C GLU A 341 -30.01 -20.08 0.72
N GLU A 342 -30.29 -20.30 2.01
CA GLU A 342 -31.11 -19.38 2.80
C GLU A 342 -30.45 -18.00 2.96
N ASP A 343 -29.13 -17.96 3.16
CA ASP A 343 -28.39 -16.71 3.32
C ASP A 343 -28.36 -15.90 2.03
N GLN A 344 -28.36 -16.54 0.86
CA GLN A 344 -28.38 -15.85 -0.43
C GLN A 344 -29.61 -14.95 -0.60
N HIS A 345 -30.73 -15.29 0.07
CA HIS A 345 -31.96 -14.51 0.05
C HIS A 345 -32.09 -13.50 1.21
N LYS A 346 -31.17 -13.53 2.19
CA LYS A 346 -31.19 -12.57 3.32
C LYS A 346 -30.69 -11.19 2.89
N ALA A 347 -31.20 -10.17 3.56
CA ALA A 347 -30.81 -8.78 3.33
C ALA A 347 -29.33 -8.53 3.71
N THR A 348 -28.64 -7.73 2.90
CA THR A 348 -27.20 -7.44 3.08
C THR A 348 -26.88 -6.73 4.41
N SER A 349 -27.82 -5.95 4.94
CA SER A 349 -27.77 -5.32 6.27
C SER A 349 -27.69 -6.31 7.44
N SER A 350 -28.25 -7.52 7.31
CA SER A 350 -28.25 -8.53 8.37
C SER A 350 -26.90 -9.22 8.57
N PHE A 351 -26.02 -9.14 7.57
CA PHE A 351 -24.70 -9.75 7.60
C PHE A 351 -23.70 -8.92 8.41
N SER A 352 -22.78 -9.60 9.10
CA SER A 352 -21.65 -8.95 9.77
C SER A 352 -20.60 -8.46 8.75
N GLY A 353 -19.67 -7.59 9.17
CA GLY A 353 -18.68 -6.99 8.28
C GLY A 353 -17.90 -7.99 7.43
N GLY A 354 -17.45 -9.12 8.00
CA GLY A 354 -16.74 -10.16 7.25
C GLY A 354 -17.59 -10.86 6.17
N TRP A 355 -18.90 -11.03 6.42
CA TRP A 355 -19.82 -11.55 5.41
C TRP A 355 -20.09 -10.51 4.31
N ARG A 356 -20.16 -9.22 4.67
CA ARG A 356 -20.26 -8.14 3.67
C ARG A 356 -19.00 -8.01 2.82
N MET A 357 -17.83 -8.29 3.37
CA MET A 357 -16.59 -8.40 2.61
C MET A 357 -16.63 -9.58 1.63
N ARG A 358 -17.11 -10.76 2.05
CA ARG A 358 -17.32 -11.89 1.13
C ARG A 358 -18.29 -11.53 0.01
N LEU A 359 -19.35 -10.80 0.32
CA LEU A 359 -20.26 -10.30 -0.70
C LEU A 359 -19.55 -9.33 -1.67
N ALA A 360 -18.68 -8.45 -1.18
CA ALA A 360 -17.87 -7.57 -2.02
C ALA A 360 -16.98 -8.33 -3.00
N LEU A 361 -16.33 -9.39 -2.51
CA LEU A 361 -15.55 -10.29 -3.33
C LEU A 361 -16.44 -11.02 -4.35
N ALA A 362 -17.60 -11.54 -3.94
CA ALA A 362 -18.55 -12.19 -4.85
C ALA A 362 -19.00 -11.26 -5.99
N ARG A 363 -19.35 -10.02 -5.66
CA ARG A 363 -19.68 -8.95 -6.62
C ARG A 363 -18.55 -8.74 -7.63
N ALA A 364 -17.32 -8.65 -7.14
CA ALA A 364 -16.17 -8.40 -7.99
C ALA A 364 -15.78 -9.57 -8.89
N LEU A 365 -15.84 -10.79 -8.36
CA LEU A 365 -15.58 -12.02 -9.10
C LEU A 365 -16.66 -12.28 -10.17
N PHE A 366 -17.89 -11.82 -9.93
CA PHE A 366 -19.00 -11.94 -10.89
C PHE A 366 -18.79 -11.06 -12.13
N VAL A 367 -18.33 -9.81 -11.94
CA VAL A 367 -18.12 -8.81 -13.01
C VAL A 367 -17.05 -9.21 -14.02
N LYS A 368 -16.04 -9.99 -13.62
CA LYS A 368 -14.93 -10.43 -14.50
C LYS A 368 -14.22 -9.29 -15.25
N PRO A 369 -13.63 -8.31 -14.54
CA PRO A 369 -12.84 -7.22 -15.15
C PRO A 369 -11.53 -7.74 -15.79
N ASP A 370 -10.95 -6.94 -16.69
CA ASP A 370 -9.62 -7.19 -17.29
C ASP A 370 -8.50 -7.09 -16.24
N VAL A 371 -8.65 -6.18 -15.29
CA VAL A 371 -7.75 -6.01 -14.14
C VAL A 371 -8.58 -6.03 -12.86
N LEU A 372 -8.41 -7.10 -12.08
CA LEU A 372 -9.00 -7.24 -10.76
C LEU A 372 -7.98 -6.87 -9.69
N MET A 373 -8.30 -5.85 -8.88
CA MET A 373 -7.46 -5.40 -7.77
C MET A 373 -8.11 -5.76 -6.43
N LEU A 374 -7.41 -6.56 -5.62
CA LEU A 374 -7.87 -7.01 -4.31
C LEU A 374 -6.94 -6.48 -3.21
N ASP A 375 -7.51 -5.79 -2.22
CA ASP A 375 -6.75 -5.27 -1.07
C ASP A 375 -6.98 -6.11 0.19
N GLU A 376 -5.99 -6.94 0.54
CA GLU A 376 -6.00 -7.84 1.69
C GLU A 376 -7.25 -8.73 1.77
N PRO A 377 -7.57 -9.53 0.73
CA PRO A 377 -8.77 -10.34 0.71
C PRO A 377 -8.79 -11.41 1.82
N SER A 378 -7.63 -11.84 2.33
CA SER A 378 -7.49 -12.86 3.37
C SER A 378 -7.96 -12.42 4.75
N ASN A 379 -7.90 -11.13 5.09
CA ASN A 379 -8.03 -10.64 6.48
C ASN A 379 -9.42 -10.78 7.11
N MET A 380 -10.45 -11.14 6.33
CA MET A 380 -11.82 -11.35 6.82
C MET A 380 -12.44 -12.67 6.35
N LEU A 381 -11.64 -13.52 5.70
CA LEU A 381 -12.06 -14.82 5.21
C LEU A 381 -11.64 -15.90 6.20
N ASP A 382 -12.47 -16.94 6.32
CA ASP A 382 -12.05 -18.14 7.04
C ASP A 382 -11.20 -19.02 6.13
N LEU A 383 -10.53 -20.00 6.73
CA LEU A 383 -9.68 -20.95 6.01
C LEU A 383 -10.43 -21.64 4.85
N ASN A 384 -11.73 -21.91 5.02
CA ASN A 384 -12.59 -22.52 4.00
C ASN A 384 -12.76 -21.60 2.79
N ALA A 385 -13.14 -20.33 3.00
CA ALA A 385 -13.32 -19.37 1.92
C ALA A 385 -11.98 -18.97 1.27
N ILE A 386 -10.88 -18.91 2.03
CA ILE A 386 -9.53 -18.65 1.50
C ILE A 386 -9.12 -19.78 0.55
N ALA A 387 -9.27 -21.04 0.97
CA ALA A 387 -8.91 -22.20 0.14
C ALA A 387 -9.68 -22.21 -1.20
N TRP A 388 -10.99 -21.96 -1.14
CA TRP A 388 -11.81 -21.85 -2.36
C TRP A 388 -11.39 -20.66 -3.23
N LEU A 389 -11.11 -19.50 -2.62
CA LEU A 389 -10.69 -18.31 -3.34
C LEU A 389 -9.34 -18.52 -4.04
N GLU A 390 -8.38 -19.20 -3.40
CA GLU A 390 -7.09 -19.56 -4.01
C GLU A 390 -7.28 -20.39 -5.27
N GLU A 391 -8.08 -21.47 -5.21
CA GLU A 391 -8.37 -22.33 -6.37
C GLU A 391 -9.08 -21.54 -7.48
N TYR A 392 -10.06 -20.70 -7.13
CA TYR A 392 -10.79 -19.90 -8.10
C TYR A 392 -9.87 -18.89 -8.80
N LEU A 393 -9.03 -18.16 -8.04
CA LEU A 393 -8.11 -17.15 -8.58
C LEU A 393 -6.99 -17.73 -9.44
N GLN A 394 -6.59 -19.00 -9.23
CA GLN A 394 -5.65 -19.68 -10.12
C GLN A 394 -6.19 -19.83 -11.54
N THR A 395 -7.50 -20.03 -11.69
CA THR A 395 -8.19 -20.17 -12.99
C THR A 395 -8.62 -18.83 -13.60
N TRP A 396 -8.27 -17.71 -12.95
CA TRP A 396 -8.69 -16.39 -13.42
C TRP A 396 -8.07 -16.03 -14.77
N PRO A 397 -8.88 -15.66 -15.80
CA PRO A 397 -8.39 -15.39 -17.15
C PRO A 397 -7.80 -13.98 -17.33
N GLY A 398 -8.18 -13.03 -16.46
CA GLY A 398 -7.73 -11.65 -16.52
C GLY A 398 -6.43 -11.39 -15.77
N THR A 399 -6.04 -10.13 -15.68
CA THR A 399 -4.92 -9.70 -14.84
C THR A 399 -5.37 -9.56 -13.40
N LEU A 400 -4.58 -10.06 -12.47
CA LEU A 400 -4.84 -9.97 -11.04
C LEU A 400 -3.76 -9.13 -10.37
N LEU A 401 -4.14 -8.20 -9.50
CA LEU A 401 -3.24 -7.48 -8.61
C LEU A 401 -3.75 -7.64 -7.18
N VAL A 402 -3.07 -8.44 -6.38
CA VAL A 402 -3.46 -8.68 -4.99
C VAL A 402 -2.45 -8.07 -4.05
N VAL A 403 -2.91 -7.21 -3.15
CA VAL A 403 -2.19 -6.85 -1.94
C VAL A 403 -2.53 -7.89 -0.88
N SER A 404 -1.54 -8.58 -0.36
CA SER A 404 -1.72 -9.51 0.75
C SER A 404 -0.45 -9.58 1.60
N HIS A 405 -0.64 -9.77 2.90
CA HIS A 405 0.43 -10.17 3.82
C HIS A 405 0.52 -11.68 4.02
N ASP A 406 -0.42 -12.46 3.49
CA ASP A 406 -0.44 -13.91 3.59
C ASP A 406 0.52 -14.53 2.56
N ARG A 407 1.56 -15.19 3.09
CA ARG A 407 2.60 -15.82 2.27
C ARG A 407 2.09 -17.05 1.53
N ALA A 408 1.26 -17.86 2.19
CA ALA A 408 0.74 -19.10 1.60
C ALA A 408 -0.20 -18.76 0.44
N PHE A 409 -1.09 -17.79 0.66
CA PHE A 409 -1.97 -17.27 -0.38
C PHE A 409 -1.19 -16.74 -1.60
N LEU A 410 -0.17 -15.90 -1.37
CA LEU A 410 0.66 -15.36 -2.44
C LEU A 410 1.48 -16.45 -3.14
N ASP A 411 1.93 -17.47 -2.43
CA ASP A 411 2.65 -18.59 -3.03
C ASP A 411 1.76 -19.43 -3.97
N HIS A 412 0.47 -19.56 -3.67
CA HIS A 412 -0.49 -20.29 -4.48
C HIS A 412 -1.05 -19.48 -5.66
N VAL A 413 -1.25 -18.17 -5.50
CA VAL A 413 -1.95 -17.34 -6.50
C VAL A 413 -0.98 -16.55 -7.38
N ALA A 414 0.09 -15.98 -6.83
CA ALA A 414 0.93 -15.03 -7.55
C ALA A 414 1.91 -15.72 -8.52
N THR A 415 2.04 -15.16 -9.73
CA THR A 415 3.07 -15.53 -10.71
C THR A 415 4.27 -14.59 -10.66
N ASP A 416 4.02 -13.35 -10.25
CA ASP A 416 5.01 -12.30 -10.17
C ASP A 416 4.75 -11.50 -8.88
N ILE A 417 5.82 -11.06 -8.24
CA ILE A 417 5.78 -10.27 -7.02
C ILE A 417 6.28 -8.86 -7.31
N ILE A 418 5.49 -7.87 -6.91
CA ILE A 418 5.84 -6.45 -6.91
C ILE A 418 6.18 -6.07 -5.47
N HIS A 419 7.44 -5.75 -5.21
CA HIS A 419 7.90 -5.30 -3.91
C HIS A 419 7.97 -3.76 -3.90
N GLN A 420 7.08 -3.12 -3.13
CA GLN A 420 7.10 -1.69 -2.90
C GLN A 420 8.02 -1.38 -1.71
N HIS A 421 9.11 -0.67 -1.98
CA HIS A 421 10.05 -0.18 -0.98
C HIS A 421 10.67 1.14 -1.45
N SER A 422 11.09 1.99 -0.52
CA SER A 422 11.84 3.23 -0.81
C SER A 422 11.25 4.10 -1.95
N GLN A 423 9.91 4.19 -1.99
CA GLN A 423 9.12 4.93 -3.01
C GLN A 423 9.25 4.39 -4.45
N ARG A 424 9.69 3.14 -4.62
CA ARG A 424 9.88 2.44 -5.90
C ARG A 424 9.13 1.11 -5.92
N LEU A 425 9.05 0.51 -7.11
CA LEU A 425 8.45 -0.80 -7.36
C LEU A 425 9.48 -1.71 -8.01
N ASP A 426 9.85 -2.78 -7.32
CA ASP A 426 10.73 -3.82 -7.84
C ASP A 426 9.94 -5.05 -8.26
N TYR A 427 10.30 -5.64 -9.40
CA TYR A 427 9.62 -6.80 -9.95
C TYR A 427 10.45 -8.07 -9.78
N TYR A 428 9.78 -9.11 -9.31
CA TYR A 428 10.35 -10.45 -9.15
C TYR A 428 9.43 -11.44 -9.85
N LYS A 429 10.02 -12.29 -10.70
CA LYS A 429 9.28 -13.39 -11.33
C LYS A 429 9.29 -14.59 -10.40
N GLY A 430 8.14 -15.21 -10.21
CA GLY A 430 8.00 -16.36 -9.33
C GLY A 430 7.04 -16.11 -8.16
N ASN A 431 6.92 -17.12 -7.31
CA ASN A 431 6.09 -17.08 -6.11
C ASN A 431 6.78 -16.29 -4.97
N PHE A 432 6.07 -16.12 -3.85
CA PHE A 432 6.58 -15.41 -2.67
C PHE A 432 7.88 -16.03 -2.13
N SER A 433 7.94 -17.35 -2.04
CA SER A 433 9.10 -18.08 -1.53
C SER A 433 10.36 -17.84 -2.38
N GLN A 434 10.23 -17.86 -3.71
CA GLN A 434 11.33 -17.52 -4.63
C GLN A 434 11.74 -16.06 -4.53
N PHE A 435 10.77 -15.15 -4.41
CA PHE A 435 11.02 -13.74 -4.14
C PHE A 435 11.82 -13.54 -2.86
N TYR A 436 11.40 -14.14 -1.74
CA TYR A 436 12.05 -13.98 -0.44
C TYR A 436 13.49 -14.52 -0.44
N ALA A 437 13.70 -15.69 -1.06
CA ALA A 437 15.05 -16.24 -1.25
C ALA A 437 15.94 -15.28 -2.07
N THR A 438 15.42 -14.78 -3.19
CA THR A 438 16.15 -13.84 -4.05
C THR A 438 16.44 -12.51 -3.35
N LYS A 439 15.47 -11.96 -2.61
CA LYS A 439 15.61 -10.71 -1.84
C LYS A 439 16.69 -10.88 -0.77
N THR A 440 16.62 -11.95 0.02
CA THR A 440 17.58 -12.20 1.11
C THR A 440 18.99 -12.47 0.58
N GLU A 441 19.14 -13.16 -0.56
CA GLU A 441 20.43 -13.36 -1.22
C GLU A 441 21.00 -12.03 -1.74
N ARG A 442 20.19 -11.20 -2.42
CA ARG A 442 20.60 -9.86 -2.88
C ARG A 442 21.03 -8.98 -1.72
N ALA A 443 20.27 -8.95 -0.62
CA ALA A 443 20.61 -8.17 0.56
C ALA A 443 21.93 -8.63 1.20
N LYS A 444 22.15 -9.95 1.32
CA LYS A 444 23.42 -10.51 1.81
C LYS A 444 24.60 -10.16 0.90
N ASN A 445 24.41 -10.20 -0.41
CA ASN A 445 25.46 -9.86 -1.37
C ASN A 445 25.81 -8.36 -1.32
N GLN A 446 24.80 -7.49 -1.28
CA GLN A 446 24.99 -6.04 -1.11
C GLN A 446 25.72 -5.72 0.20
N LYS A 447 25.35 -6.37 1.31
CA LYS A 447 26.04 -6.18 2.59
C LYS A 447 27.50 -6.60 2.53
N LYS A 448 27.80 -7.75 1.93
CA LYS A 448 29.19 -8.23 1.74
C LYS A 448 30.00 -7.31 0.83
N GLU A 449 29.43 -6.84 -0.27
CA GLU A 449 30.07 -5.88 -1.17
C GLU A 449 30.38 -4.57 -0.45
N TYR A 450 29.41 -4.04 0.31
CA TYR A 450 29.59 -2.86 1.14
C TYR A 450 30.70 -3.05 2.17
N GLU A 451 30.69 -4.15 2.93
CA GLU A 451 31.74 -4.46 3.92
C GLU A 451 33.12 -4.59 3.27
N THR A 452 33.20 -5.21 2.09
CA THR A 452 34.45 -5.35 1.33
C THR A 452 34.99 -4.00 0.87
N GLN A 453 34.11 -3.13 0.34
CA GLN A 453 34.49 -1.78 -0.07
C GLN A 453 34.88 -0.91 1.14
N LEU A 454 34.17 -1.05 2.26
CA LEU A 454 34.47 -0.36 3.51
C LEU A 454 35.85 -0.76 4.05
N GLN A 455 36.14 -2.07 4.10
CA GLN A 455 37.46 -2.58 4.50
C GLN A 455 38.57 -2.09 3.56
N TYR A 456 38.31 -2.09 2.25
CA TYR A 456 39.26 -1.58 1.27
C TYR A 456 39.56 -0.09 1.49
N ARG A 457 38.53 0.73 1.74
CA ARG A 457 38.67 2.14 2.10
C ARG A 457 39.44 2.33 3.39
N GLN A 458 39.12 1.57 4.44
CA GLN A 458 39.83 1.63 5.72
C GLN A 458 41.31 1.25 5.56
N HIS A 459 41.61 0.22 4.75
CA HIS A 459 42.98 -0.19 4.48
C HIS A 459 43.77 0.89 3.71
N LEU A 460 43.15 1.50 2.69
CA LEU A 460 43.75 2.64 1.97
C LEU A 460 44.00 3.83 2.91
N GLN A 461 43.03 4.16 3.76
CA GLN A 461 43.12 5.25 4.73
C GLN A 461 44.25 5.01 5.74
N ALA A 462 44.33 3.81 6.32
CA ALA A 462 45.40 3.45 7.24
C ALA A 462 46.79 3.49 6.59
N TYR A 463 46.90 3.14 5.30
CA TYR A 463 48.14 3.29 4.54
C TYR A 463 48.50 4.76 4.32
N ILE A 464 47.53 5.59 3.94
CA ILE A 464 47.71 7.03 3.77
C ILE A 464 48.17 7.65 5.08
N ASP A 465 47.46 7.43 6.18
CA ASP A 465 47.77 8.02 7.49
C ASP A 465 49.16 7.63 8.00
N ARG A 466 49.57 6.37 7.77
CA ARG A 466 50.89 5.87 8.19
C ARG A 466 52.05 6.44 7.36
N TRP A 467 51.84 6.70 6.07
CA TRP A 467 52.94 7.02 5.14
C TRP A 467 52.89 8.43 4.54
N ARG A 468 51.86 9.24 4.85
CA ARG A 468 51.69 10.62 4.35
C ARG A 468 52.86 11.54 4.69
N TYR A 469 53.48 11.35 5.86
CA TYR A 469 54.57 12.19 6.36
C TYR A 469 55.98 11.63 6.07
N ASN A 470 56.08 10.45 5.45
CA ASN A 470 57.37 9.85 5.12
C ASN A 470 57.81 10.26 3.69
N ALA A 471 58.92 10.99 3.58
CA ALA A 471 59.44 11.54 2.32
C ALA A 471 59.60 10.50 1.20
N ASN A 472 59.99 9.25 1.52
CA ASN A 472 60.24 8.21 0.52
C ASN A 472 58.97 7.51 0.02
N ARG A 473 57.85 7.58 0.75
CA ARG A 473 56.57 6.93 0.40
C ARG A 473 55.42 7.89 0.17
N ALA A 474 55.67 9.20 0.31
CA ALA A 474 54.69 10.26 0.10
C ALA A 474 54.06 10.23 -1.31
N ALA A 475 54.84 9.93 -2.36
CA ALA A 475 54.33 9.82 -3.73
C ALA A 475 53.33 8.65 -3.90
N GLN A 476 53.55 7.52 -3.21
CA GLN A 476 52.63 6.39 -3.22
C GLN A 476 51.37 6.68 -2.38
N ALA A 477 51.52 7.35 -1.25
CA ALA A 477 50.37 7.80 -0.43
C ALA A 477 49.48 8.79 -1.22
N GLN A 478 50.07 9.75 -1.95
CA GLN A 478 49.38 10.68 -2.86
C GLN A 478 48.61 9.95 -3.98
N SER A 479 49.20 8.89 -4.56
CA SER A 479 48.50 8.05 -5.55
C SER A 479 47.28 7.33 -4.94
N LYS A 480 47.42 6.81 -3.72
CA LYS A 480 46.30 6.16 -3.01
C LYS A 480 45.21 7.15 -2.58
N ILE A 481 45.55 8.40 -2.26
CA ILE A 481 44.58 9.49 -2.03
C ILE A 481 43.73 9.72 -3.28
N LYS A 482 44.36 9.84 -4.45
CA LYS A 482 43.61 10.00 -5.72
C LYS A 482 42.73 8.80 -6.04
N ILE A 483 43.14 7.59 -5.65
CA ILE A 483 42.32 6.37 -5.80
C ILE A 483 41.12 6.43 -4.85
N LEU A 484 41.31 6.91 -3.62
CA LEU A 484 40.23 7.08 -2.65
C LEU A 484 39.21 8.12 -3.11
N GLU A 485 39.66 9.25 -3.67
CA GLU A 485 38.81 10.32 -4.22
C GLU A 485 38.02 9.89 -5.46
N LYS A 486 38.55 8.95 -6.24
CA LYS A 486 37.88 8.40 -7.43
C LYS A 486 36.90 7.26 -7.12
N LEU A 487 36.90 6.70 -5.91
CA LEU A 487 35.97 5.64 -5.54
C LEU A 487 34.56 6.25 -5.39
N PRO A 488 33.52 5.68 -6.04
CA PRO A 488 32.15 6.18 -5.95
C PRO A 488 31.67 6.21 -4.50
N GLU A 489 30.80 7.17 -4.16
CA GLU A 489 30.24 7.28 -2.81
C GLU A 489 29.58 5.96 -2.38
N LEU A 490 29.89 5.54 -1.15
CA LEU A 490 29.45 4.26 -0.62
C LEU A 490 28.16 4.51 0.15
N GLU A 491 27.03 4.19 -0.47
CA GLU A 491 25.76 4.23 0.22
C GLU A 491 25.64 2.99 1.13
N PRO A 492 25.33 3.16 2.43
CA PRO A 492 25.05 2.02 3.29
C PRO A 492 23.85 1.24 2.74
N PRO A 493 23.92 -0.12 2.71
CA PRO A 493 22.75 -0.91 2.37
C PRO A 493 21.63 -0.54 3.32
N GLU A 494 20.42 -0.38 2.77
CA GLU A 494 19.23 -0.17 3.58
C GLU A 494 19.08 -1.38 4.52
N GLU A 495 19.25 -1.16 5.83
CA GLU A 495 18.93 -2.18 6.82
C GLU A 495 17.41 -2.19 6.98
N ASP A 496 16.77 -3.30 6.60
CA ASP A 496 15.40 -3.57 6.98
C ASP A 496 15.37 -3.57 8.53
N ASP A 497 14.67 -2.61 9.14
CA ASP A 497 14.50 -2.52 10.61
C ASP A 497 13.91 -3.85 11.10
N SER A 498 14.74 -4.72 11.69
CA SER A 498 14.27 -6.02 12.19
C SER A 498 13.43 -5.80 13.45
N GLU A 499 12.14 -6.11 13.36
CA GLU A 499 11.21 -6.03 14.48
C GLU A 499 11.41 -7.24 15.41
N SER A 500 11.46 -7.01 16.73
CA SER A 500 11.70 -8.09 17.71
C SER A 500 10.73 -7.97 18.88
N PHE A 501 9.61 -8.67 18.82
CA PHE A 501 8.65 -8.69 19.91
C PHE A 501 9.21 -9.47 21.10
N LYS A 502 8.98 -8.95 22.31
CA LYS A 502 9.42 -9.62 23.55
C LYS A 502 8.29 -9.64 24.57
N PHE A 503 7.89 -10.85 24.95
CA PHE A 503 7.00 -11.09 26.07
C PHE A 503 7.80 -11.47 27.31
N PRO A 504 7.46 -10.94 28.50
CA PRO A 504 8.11 -11.33 29.74
C PRO A 504 7.74 -12.76 30.14
N ASP A 505 8.70 -13.48 30.71
CA ASP A 505 8.45 -14.82 31.24
C ASP A 505 7.47 -14.76 32.44
N PRO A 506 6.43 -15.60 32.47
CA PRO A 506 5.48 -15.63 33.57
C PRO A 506 6.02 -16.34 34.81
N GLU A 507 5.43 -16.01 35.96
CA GLU A 507 5.64 -16.73 37.22
C GLU A 507 4.99 -18.12 37.14
N LYS A 508 5.55 -19.10 37.83
CA LYS A 508 4.97 -20.46 37.85
C LYS A 508 3.72 -20.49 38.72
N ILE A 509 2.60 -20.94 38.15
CA ILE A 509 1.33 -21.15 38.85
C ILE A 509 0.96 -22.63 38.82
N SER A 510 0.45 -23.15 39.94
CA SER A 510 -0.05 -24.52 40.04
C SER A 510 -1.34 -24.70 39.21
N PRO A 511 -1.46 -25.77 38.40
CA PRO A 511 -2.71 -26.12 37.70
C PRO A 511 -3.89 -26.39 38.67
N PRO A 512 -5.16 -26.30 38.20
CA PRO A 512 -5.61 -25.91 36.85
C PRO A 512 -5.55 -24.39 36.63
N LEU A 513 -5.35 -23.95 35.37
CA LEU A 513 -5.38 -22.51 35.03
C LEU A 513 -6.74 -22.11 34.47
N LEU A 514 -7.10 -22.65 33.31
CA LEU A 514 -8.39 -22.46 32.65
C LEU A 514 -8.91 -23.81 32.19
N GLN A 515 -10.15 -24.12 32.56
CA GLN A 515 -10.77 -25.38 32.19
C GLN A 515 -12.26 -25.17 31.92
N LEU A 516 -12.75 -25.72 30.82
CA LEU A 516 -14.18 -25.93 30.58
C LEU A 516 -14.46 -27.43 30.63
N ASP A 517 -15.50 -27.80 31.37
CA ASP A 517 -15.95 -29.17 31.58
C ASP A 517 -17.45 -29.26 31.25
N GLU A 518 -17.78 -30.01 30.21
CA GLU A 518 -19.11 -30.19 29.60
C GLU A 518 -19.88 -28.88 29.38
N ALA A 519 -19.16 -27.78 29.10
CA ALA A 519 -19.73 -26.45 29.04
C ALA A 519 -20.64 -26.27 27.80
N THR A 520 -21.88 -25.85 28.02
CA THR A 520 -22.85 -25.52 26.97
C THR A 520 -23.29 -24.08 27.11
N PHE A 521 -23.39 -23.36 26.00
CA PHE A 521 -23.76 -21.94 26.00
C PHE A 521 -24.49 -21.52 24.72
N GLY A 522 -25.49 -20.64 24.89
CA GLY A 522 -26.17 -19.91 23.83
C GLY A 522 -26.59 -18.52 24.32
N TYR A 523 -26.61 -17.51 23.44
CA TYR A 523 -27.07 -16.16 23.80
C TYR A 523 -28.57 -16.11 24.06
N SER A 524 -29.32 -17.02 23.44
CA SER A 524 -30.72 -17.27 23.73
C SER A 524 -30.92 -18.77 24.04
N PRO A 525 -31.91 -19.14 24.86
CA PRO A 525 -32.22 -20.53 25.15
C PRO A 525 -32.48 -21.36 23.88
N ASP A 526 -33.05 -20.72 22.86
CA ASP A 526 -33.43 -21.36 21.60
C ASP A 526 -32.25 -21.53 20.63
N LYS A 527 -31.14 -20.80 20.82
CA LYS A 527 -29.98 -20.81 19.92
C LYS A 527 -28.70 -21.14 20.68
N ILE A 528 -28.48 -22.43 20.89
CA ILE A 528 -27.26 -22.96 21.49
C ILE A 528 -26.11 -22.85 20.48
N ILE A 529 -25.01 -22.22 20.90
CA ILE A 529 -23.81 -22.01 20.06
C ILE A 529 -22.76 -23.08 20.34
N LEU A 530 -22.54 -23.43 21.60
CA LEU A 530 -21.53 -24.41 22.02
C LEU A 530 -22.21 -25.47 22.88
N ARG A 531 -21.90 -26.75 22.65
CA ARG A 531 -22.49 -27.92 23.31
C ARG A 531 -21.40 -28.83 23.85
N GLY A 532 -21.37 -29.04 25.17
CA GLY A 532 -20.50 -30.02 25.83
C GLY A 532 -19.01 -29.80 25.55
N VAL A 533 -18.53 -28.56 25.63
CA VAL A 533 -17.13 -28.22 25.34
C VAL A 533 -16.23 -28.61 26.50
N ASN A 534 -15.22 -29.42 26.18
CA ASN A 534 -14.18 -29.88 27.12
C ASN A 534 -12.83 -29.36 26.66
N ILE A 535 -12.24 -28.40 27.38
CA ILE A 535 -10.91 -27.86 27.08
C ILE A 535 -10.15 -27.58 28.37
N ASP A 536 -8.88 -27.98 28.42
CA ASP A 536 -7.97 -27.71 29.53
C ASP A 536 -6.75 -26.95 29.00
N VAL A 537 -6.42 -25.84 29.66
CA VAL A 537 -5.33 -24.93 29.26
C VAL A 537 -4.33 -24.83 30.40
N GLN A 538 -3.08 -25.20 30.08
CA GLN A 538 -1.94 -25.23 30.99
C GLN A 538 -0.87 -24.21 30.57
N MET A 539 0.20 -24.04 31.35
CA MET A 539 1.27 -23.06 31.05
C MET A 539 2.07 -23.42 29.79
N ASP A 540 2.14 -24.69 29.43
CA ASP A 540 2.84 -25.22 28.26
C ASP A 540 1.91 -25.47 27.06
N SER A 541 0.60 -25.26 27.23
CA SER A 541 -0.37 -25.41 26.14
C SER A 541 -0.11 -24.40 25.03
N ARG A 542 -0.11 -24.87 23.78
CA ARG A 542 -0.03 -24.07 22.56
C ARG A 542 -1.18 -24.47 21.64
N ILE A 543 -2.34 -23.88 21.88
CA ILE A 543 -3.61 -24.28 21.27
C ILE A 543 -3.92 -23.34 20.11
N ALA A 544 -4.07 -23.89 18.91
CA ALA A 544 -4.68 -23.19 17.79
C ALA A 544 -6.14 -23.61 17.66
N VAL A 545 -7.03 -22.64 17.53
CA VAL A 545 -8.47 -22.85 17.38
C VAL A 545 -8.86 -22.39 15.98
N ILE A 546 -9.34 -23.34 15.17
CA ILE A 546 -9.78 -23.11 13.80
C ILE A 546 -11.27 -23.43 13.66
N GLY A 547 -11.90 -22.86 12.63
CA GLY A 547 -13.32 -23.08 12.35
C GLY A 547 -13.91 -21.93 11.55
N PRO A 548 -15.12 -22.08 10.97
CA PRO A 548 -15.75 -21.04 10.18
C PRO A 548 -16.07 -19.79 11.01
N ASN A 549 -16.33 -18.68 10.32
CA ASN A 549 -16.75 -17.45 10.98
C ASN A 549 -18.15 -17.60 11.58
N GLY A 550 -18.31 -17.19 12.83
CA GLY A 550 -19.57 -17.36 13.57
C GLY A 550 -19.74 -18.73 14.25
N ALA A 551 -18.77 -19.64 14.18
CA ALA A 551 -18.84 -20.96 14.83
C ALA A 551 -18.86 -20.92 16.37
N GLY A 552 -18.55 -19.76 16.98
CA GLY A 552 -18.51 -19.60 18.44
C GLY A 552 -17.10 -19.49 19.05
N LYS A 553 -16.04 -19.31 18.23
CA LYS A 553 -14.64 -19.19 18.70
C LYS A 553 -14.45 -18.10 19.76
N SER A 554 -14.91 -16.88 19.48
CA SER A 554 -14.84 -15.77 20.45
C SER A 554 -15.75 -15.99 21.67
N THR A 555 -16.87 -16.71 21.51
CA THR A 555 -17.76 -17.10 22.62
C THR A 555 -17.05 -18.09 23.55
N MET A 556 -16.31 -19.06 23.00
CA MET A 556 -15.48 -20.00 23.76
C MET A 556 -14.39 -19.25 24.54
N ILE A 557 -13.71 -18.27 23.92
CA ILE A 557 -12.74 -17.43 24.63
C ILE A 557 -13.39 -16.71 25.81
N LYS A 558 -14.56 -16.11 25.62
CA LYS A 558 -15.28 -15.41 26.69
C LYS A 558 -15.73 -16.33 27.83
N LEU A 559 -16.03 -17.60 27.54
CA LEU A 559 -16.27 -18.62 28.57
C LEU A 559 -14.99 -18.97 29.33
N LEU A 560 -13.85 -19.05 28.64
CA LEU A 560 -12.54 -19.32 29.26
C LEU A 560 -12.04 -18.15 30.12
N THR A 561 -12.26 -16.91 29.70
CA THR A 561 -11.88 -15.70 30.47
C THR A 561 -12.80 -15.45 31.66
N GLY A 562 -13.99 -16.06 31.69
CA GLY A 562 -14.99 -15.89 32.74
C GLY A 562 -15.94 -14.70 32.52
N ASP A 563 -15.89 -14.05 31.35
CA ASP A 563 -16.80 -12.97 30.97
C ASP A 563 -18.23 -13.49 30.73
N LEU A 564 -18.35 -14.76 30.32
CA LEU A 564 -19.62 -15.46 30.16
C LEU A 564 -19.68 -16.67 31.09
N GLN A 565 -20.87 -16.93 31.63
CA GLN A 565 -21.14 -18.13 32.42
C GLN A 565 -21.80 -19.20 31.54
N PRO A 566 -21.38 -20.46 31.63
CA PRO A 566 -22.02 -21.55 30.89
C PRO A 566 -23.46 -21.77 31.40
N MET A 567 -24.36 -22.18 30.51
CA MET A 567 -25.73 -22.55 30.87
C MET A 567 -25.77 -23.92 31.57
N THR A 568 -24.97 -24.87 31.09
CA THR A 568 -24.73 -26.17 31.72
C THR A 568 -23.24 -26.49 31.66
N GLY A 569 -22.76 -27.36 32.56
CA GLY A 569 -21.33 -27.65 32.73
C GLY A 569 -20.64 -26.69 33.70
N ARG A 570 -19.31 -26.73 33.72
CA ARG A 570 -18.47 -25.96 34.66
C ARG A 570 -17.33 -25.24 33.92
N ALA A 571 -17.16 -23.95 34.22
CA ALA A 571 -15.98 -23.18 33.83
C ALA A 571 -15.13 -22.90 35.08
N THR A 572 -13.87 -23.32 35.07
CA THR A 572 -12.93 -23.12 36.18
C THR A 572 -11.83 -22.15 35.74
N HIS A 573 -11.66 -21.08 36.51
CA HIS A 573 -10.65 -20.05 36.28
C HIS A 573 -9.83 -19.84 37.56
N ASN A 574 -8.50 -19.84 37.43
CA ASN A 574 -7.60 -19.58 38.55
C ASN A 574 -7.42 -18.06 38.77
N ASN A 575 -7.84 -17.55 39.93
CA ASN A 575 -7.78 -16.11 40.25
C ASN A 575 -6.37 -15.50 40.26
N ARG A 576 -5.31 -16.31 40.37
CA ARG A 576 -3.91 -15.84 40.28
C ARG A 576 -3.40 -15.78 38.84
N CYS A 577 -4.09 -16.44 37.91
CA CYS A 577 -3.76 -16.43 36.50
C CYS A 577 -4.08 -15.04 35.92
N ARG A 578 -3.08 -14.46 35.25
CA ARG A 578 -3.22 -13.22 34.49
C ARG A 578 -3.37 -13.59 33.03
N ILE A 579 -4.48 -13.19 32.42
CA ILE A 579 -4.79 -13.45 31.03
C ILE A 579 -4.69 -12.12 30.27
N SER A 580 -3.98 -12.12 29.15
CA SER A 580 -3.96 -10.99 28.23
C SER A 580 -4.65 -11.39 26.94
N TYR A 581 -5.69 -10.65 26.58
CA TYR A 581 -6.52 -10.92 25.41
C TYR A 581 -6.30 -9.88 24.32
N PHE A 582 -5.74 -10.31 23.19
CA PHE A 582 -5.69 -9.55 21.95
C PHE A 582 -6.95 -9.85 21.14
N THR A 583 -7.81 -8.85 21.01
CA THR A 583 -9.10 -8.97 20.31
C THR A 583 -9.01 -8.35 18.92
N GLN A 584 -9.82 -8.81 17.97
CA GLN A 584 -9.94 -8.15 16.66
C GLN A 584 -10.31 -6.65 16.79
N HIS A 585 -11.12 -6.28 17.77
CA HIS A 585 -11.47 -4.88 18.08
C HIS A 585 -10.55 -4.25 19.14
N PHE A 586 -9.25 -4.55 19.13
CA PHE A 586 -8.29 -4.00 20.11
C PHE A 586 -8.23 -2.46 20.08
N VAL A 587 -8.59 -1.86 18.95
CA VAL A 587 -8.70 -0.42 18.72
C VAL A 587 -9.61 0.23 19.78
N ASN A 588 -10.69 -0.45 20.20
CA ASN A 588 -11.61 0.05 21.22
C ASN A 588 -11.00 0.08 22.63
N GLN A 589 -9.92 -0.67 22.87
CA GLN A 589 -9.20 -0.69 24.15
C GLN A 589 -8.16 0.44 24.26
N LEU A 590 -7.87 1.13 23.15
CA LEU A 590 -6.89 2.20 23.09
C LEU A 590 -7.59 3.56 23.15
N ASP A 591 -7.07 4.48 23.98
CA ASP A 591 -7.52 5.86 23.97
C ASP A 591 -6.85 6.61 22.80
N MET A 592 -7.66 6.95 21.79
CA MET A 592 -7.20 7.61 20.56
C MET A 592 -6.65 9.01 20.78
N THR A 593 -7.04 9.66 21.88
CA THR A 593 -6.74 11.08 22.11
C THR A 593 -5.33 11.32 22.65
N VAL A 594 -4.74 10.28 23.25
CA VAL A 594 -3.42 10.32 23.92
C VAL A 594 -2.32 9.74 23.05
N THR A 595 -1.07 9.94 23.46
CA THR A 595 0.11 9.31 22.82
C THR A 595 0.36 7.91 23.39
N PRO A 596 0.99 6.99 22.64
CA PRO A 596 1.34 5.66 23.15
C PRO A 596 2.11 5.68 24.48
N VAL A 597 3.06 6.62 24.62
CA VAL A 597 3.86 6.78 25.85
C VAL A 597 2.98 7.21 27.02
N ALA A 598 2.12 8.22 26.81
CA ALA A 598 1.20 8.69 27.85
C ALA A 598 0.17 7.62 28.23
N PHE A 599 -0.28 6.82 27.27
CA PHE A 599 -1.20 5.71 27.50
C PHE A 599 -0.57 4.64 28.41
N LEU A 600 0.67 4.22 28.12
CA LEU A 600 1.39 3.27 28.98
C LEU A 600 1.66 3.84 30.38
N GLN A 601 2.02 5.12 30.46
CA GLN A 601 2.27 5.79 31.74
C GLN A 601 1.01 5.89 32.61
N ALA A 602 -0.15 6.16 32.00
CA ALA A 602 -1.43 6.20 32.70
C ALA A 602 -1.87 4.82 33.18
N LYS A 603 -1.67 3.77 32.36
CA LYS A 603 -2.12 2.41 32.68
C LYS A 603 -1.19 1.67 33.64
N PHE A 604 0.12 1.92 33.56
CA PHE A 604 1.15 1.23 34.36
C PHE A 604 2.11 2.22 35.03
N PRO A 605 1.65 3.06 35.98
CA PRO A 605 2.49 4.09 36.60
C PRO A 605 3.70 3.47 37.33
N GLY A 606 4.80 4.22 37.37
CA GLY A 606 5.99 3.84 38.16
C GLY A 606 7.30 3.67 37.37
N LYS A 607 7.27 3.77 36.04
CA LYS A 607 8.49 3.77 35.18
C LYS A 607 8.80 5.14 34.60
N THR A 608 10.04 5.33 34.18
CA THR A 608 10.49 6.55 33.49
C THR A 608 9.97 6.61 32.05
N GLU A 609 9.87 7.81 31.48
CA GLU A 609 9.43 7.99 30.09
C GLU A 609 10.34 7.24 29.10
N GLN A 610 11.64 7.23 29.37
CA GLN A 610 12.63 6.53 28.55
C GLN A 610 12.43 5.01 28.55
N GLU A 611 12.01 4.42 29.66
CA GLU A 611 11.66 3.00 29.74
C GLU A 611 10.40 2.68 28.92
N TYR A 612 9.37 3.53 28.94
CA TYR A 612 8.20 3.32 28.08
C TYR A 612 8.56 3.44 26.60
N ARG A 613 9.41 4.41 26.24
CA ARG A 613 9.89 4.57 24.87
C ARG A 613 10.74 3.38 24.41
N SER A 614 11.64 2.88 25.27
CA SER A 614 12.44 1.68 24.99
C SER A 614 11.55 0.44 24.84
N HIS A 615 10.54 0.29 25.70
CA HIS A 615 9.57 -0.78 25.60
C HIS A 615 8.76 -0.71 24.30
N LEU A 616 8.19 0.45 23.96
CA LEU A 616 7.52 0.67 22.67
C LEU A 616 8.44 0.42 21.47
N GLY A 617 9.72 0.80 21.59
CA GLY A 617 10.75 0.54 20.59
C GLY A 617 10.94 -0.95 20.31
N SER A 618 10.86 -1.81 21.32
CA SER A 618 10.91 -3.28 21.11
C SER A 618 9.75 -3.82 20.30
N PHE A 619 8.60 -3.13 20.29
CA PHE A 619 7.45 -3.47 19.43
C PHE A 619 7.45 -2.69 18.09
N GLY A 620 8.57 -2.09 17.70
CA GLY A 620 8.70 -1.38 16.43
C GLY A 620 8.09 0.03 16.41
N ILE A 621 7.76 0.60 17.58
CA ILE A 621 7.31 2.00 17.70
C ILE A 621 8.50 2.86 18.14
N THR A 622 9.23 3.41 17.16
CA THR A 622 10.46 4.18 17.38
C THR A 622 10.28 5.68 17.11
N GLY A 623 11.24 6.49 17.57
CA GLY A 623 11.35 7.91 17.23
C GLY A 623 10.12 8.74 17.58
N LEU A 624 9.63 9.51 16.59
CA LEU A 624 8.50 10.43 16.75
C LEU A 624 7.14 9.72 16.80
N THR A 625 7.02 8.48 16.33
CA THR A 625 5.77 7.73 16.28
C THR A 625 5.22 7.48 17.69
N GLY A 626 6.08 7.26 18.68
CA GLY A 626 5.67 7.13 20.09
C GLY A 626 5.12 8.42 20.71
N LEU A 627 5.34 9.58 20.07
CA LEU A 627 4.89 10.90 20.51
C LEU A 627 3.69 11.42 19.71
N GLN A 628 3.30 10.72 18.65
CA GLN A 628 2.08 11.01 17.91
C GLN A 628 0.86 10.51 18.67
N LYS A 629 -0.31 11.07 18.37
CA LYS A 629 -1.57 10.58 18.94
C LYS A 629 -1.90 9.22 18.37
N ILE A 630 -2.45 8.33 19.20
CA ILE A 630 -2.83 6.98 18.76
C ILE A 630 -3.80 7.04 17.58
N ASP A 631 -4.71 8.03 17.52
CA ASP A 631 -5.63 8.22 16.40
C ASP A 631 -4.94 8.25 15.03
N THR A 632 -3.81 8.97 14.94
CA THR A 632 -3.05 9.20 13.70
C THR A 632 -2.21 8.01 13.25
N LEU A 633 -2.06 6.99 14.11
CA LEU A 633 -1.29 5.79 13.80
C LEU A 633 -2.01 4.89 12.80
N SER A 634 -1.24 4.19 11.97
CA SER A 634 -1.79 3.14 11.09
C SER A 634 -2.36 1.97 11.90
N GLY A 635 -3.23 1.15 11.30
CA GLY A 635 -3.78 -0.03 11.96
C GLY A 635 -2.71 -0.96 12.53
N GLY A 636 -1.62 -1.20 11.79
CA GLY A 636 -0.50 -2.01 12.27
C GLY A 636 0.31 -1.36 13.39
N GLN A 637 0.51 -0.04 13.34
CA GLN A 637 1.12 0.68 14.46
C GLN A 637 0.23 0.61 15.72
N LYS A 638 -1.09 0.74 15.57
CA LYS A 638 -2.05 0.55 16.68
C LYS A 638 -1.97 -0.87 17.24
N ALA A 639 -1.89 -1.89 16.38
CA ALA A 639 -1.73 -3.29 16.80
C ALA A 639 -0.44 -3.50 17.60
N ARG A 640 0.68 -2.93 17.16
CA ARG A 640 1.97 -2.96 17.88
C ARG A 640 1.90 -2.30 19.25
N VAL A 641 1.22 -1.16 19.36
CA VAL A 641 0.95 -0.50 20.66
C VAL A 641 0.11 -1.42 21.54
N ALA A 642 -0.90 -2.10 21.01
CA ALA A 642 -1.69 -3.07 21.77
C ALA A 642 -0.83 -4.26 22.25
N PHE A 643 0.04 -4.84 21.42
CA PHE A 643 0.98 -5.88 21.85
C PHE A 643 1.94 -5.39 22.95
N ALA A 644 2.42 -4.15 22.85
CA ALA A 644 3.21 -3.54 23.90
C ALA A 644 2.44 -3.43 25.22
N VAL A 645 1.16 -3.03 25.17
CA VAL A 645 0.29 -2.96 26.34
C VAL A 645 0.08 -4.34 26.97
N LEU A 646 -0.14 -5.38 26.16
CA LEU A 646 -0.32 -6.76 26.63
C LEU A 646 0.96 -7.30 27.28
N SER A 647 2.13 -7.02 26.68
CA SER A 647 3.42 -7.43 27.25
C SER A 647 3.65 -6.83 28.65
N MET A 648 3.26 -5.56 28.86
CA MET A 648 3.36 -4.91 30.18
C MET A 648 2.48 -5.54 31.27
N GLN A 649 1.39 -6.23 30.90
CA GLN A 649 0.53 -6.93 31.87
C GLN A 649 1.20 -8.17 32.48
N LYS A 650 2.32 -8.64 31.91
CA LYS A 650 3.01 -9.88 32.31
C LYS A 650 2.04 -11.08 32.36
N PRO A 651 1.39 -11.44 31.24
CA PRO A 651 0.42 -12.52 31.21
C PRO A 651 1.04 -13.88 31.51
N HIS A 652 0.25 -14.76 32.11
CA HIS A 652 0.52 -16.21 32.18
C HIS A 652 -0.08 -16.94 30.99
N ILE A 653 -1.23 -16.45 30.49
CA ILE A 653 -1.89 -16.96 29.29
C ILE A 653 -2.09 -15.82 28.31
N LEU A 654 -1.69 -16.03 27.06
CA LEU A 654 -1.89 -15.11 25.96
C LEU A 654 -3.01 -15.65 25.06
N LEU A 655 -4.07 -14.87 24.90
CA LEU A 655 -5.18 -15.17 24.01
C LEU A 655 -5.07 -14.24 22.80
N LEU A 656 -4.93 -14.81 21.60
CA LEU A 656 -4.74 -14.07 20.37
C LEU A 656 -5.89 -14.36 19.41
N ASP A 657 -6.72 -13.36 19.10
CA ASP A 657 -7.83 -13.49 18.15
C ASP A 657 -7.50 -12.73 16.87
N GLU A 658 -7.20 -13.48 15.82
CA GLU A 658 -6.72 -13.01 14.51
C GLU A 658 -5.56 -11.99 14.59
N PRO A 659 -4.40 -12.38 15.16
CA PRO A 659 -3.27 -11.47 15.34
C PRO A 659 -2.64 -11.00 14.01
N SER A 660 -2.85 -11.73 12.91
CA SER A 660 -2.26 -11.44 11.59
C SER A 660 -2.92 -10.26 10.86
N ASN A 661 -4.21 -9.98 11.09
CA ASN A 661 -5.02 -9.05 10.28
C ASN A 661 -4.49 -7.61 10.14
N HIS A 662 -3.66 -7.16 11.08
CA HIS A 662 -3.11 -5.80 11.07
C HIS A 662 -1.59 -5.77 11.16
N LEU A 663 -0.94 -6.93 11.24
CA LEU A 663 0.50 -7.03 11.23
C LEU A 663 1.00 -7.22 9.80
N ASP A 664 2.13 -6.59 9.50
CA ASP A 664 2.86 -6.87 8.28
C ASP A 664 3.68 -8.16 8.42
N ILE A 665 4.25 -8.60 7.29
CA ILE A 665 5.03 -9.82 7.15
C ILE A 665 6.18 -9.90 8.18
N GLU A 666 6.82 -8.77 8.50
CA GLU A 666 7.89 -8.65 9.49
C GLU A 666 7.33 -8.72 10.93
N GLY A 667 6.24 -8.01 11.22
CA GLY A 667 5.58 -8.06 12.52
C GLY A 667 5.02 -9.45 12.88
N ILE A 668 4.53 -10.20 11.89
CA ILE A 668 4.08 -11.60 12.07
C ILE A 668 5.27 -12.50 12.41
N ASP A 669 6.40 -12.38 11.69
CA ASP A 669 7.62 -13.13 12.01
C ASP A 669 8.10 -12.83 13.44
N ALA A 670 8.15 -11.55 13.81
CA ALA A 670 8.53 -11.11 15.14
C ALA A 670 7.60 -11.70 16.23
N LEU A 671 6.29 -11.75 15.96
CA LEU A 671 5.31 -12.35 16.86
C LEU A 671 5.50 -13.87 17.00
N ILE A 672 5.75 -14.58 15.89
CA ILE A 672 6.01 -16.02 15.89
C ILE A 672 7.24 -16.33 16.74
N GLU A 673 8.33 -15.59 16.55
CA GLU A 673 9.55 -15.76 17.35
C GLU A 673 9.31 -15.47 18.83
N ALA A 674 8.56 -14.42 19.14
CA ALA A 674 8.22 -14.07 20.52
C ALA A 674 7.38 -15.16 21.21
N ILE A 675 6.40 -15.76 20.51
CA ILE A 675 5.56 -16.84 21.03
C ILE A 675 6.37 -18.12 21.25
N LYS A 676 7.32 -18.43 20.37
CA LYS A 676 8.23 -19.59 20.53
C LYS A 676 9.07 -19.49 21.80
N VAL A 677 9.53 -18.28 22.15
CA VAL A 677 10.34 -18.03 23.35
C VAL A 677 9.50 -17.92 24.62
N PHE A 678 8.26 -17.45 24.52
CA PHE A 678 7.37 -17.25 25.65
C PHE A 678 7.08 -18.56 26.39
N LYS A 679 7.16 -18.56 27.73
CA LYS A 679 6.96 -19.76 28.58
C LYS A 679 5.55 -19.90 29.20
N GLY A 680 4.63 -18.99 28.89
CA GLY A 680 3.23 -19.08 29.32
C GLY A 680 2.36 -19.82 28.32
N GLY A 681 1.09 -20.06 28.67
CA GLY A 681 0.13 -20.74 27.79
C GLY A 681 -0.29 -19.80 26.65
N VAL A 682 -0.50 -20.34 25.46
CA VAL A 682 -0.96 -19.55 24.30
C VAL A 682 -2.16 -20.23 23.68
N ILE A 683 -3.23 -19.45 23.47
CA ILE A 683 -4.37 -19.84 22.66
C ILE A 683 -4.47 -18.84 21.52
N SER A 684 -4.39 -19.31 20.28
CA SER A 684 -4.53 -18.50 19.09
C SER A 684 -5.74 -18.93 18.28
N ILE A 685 -6.55 -17.96 17.87
CA ILE A 685 -7.47 -18.07 16.76
C ILE A 685 -6.78 -17.37 15.60
N SER A 686 -6.51 -18.11 14.53
CA SER A 686 -5.96 -17.55 13.32
C SER A 686 -6.38 -18.39 12.12
N HIS A 687 -6.38 -17.76 10.95
CA HIS A 687 -6.48 -18.44 9.67
C HIS A 687 -5.12 -18.62 8.96
N ASP A 688 -4.03 -18.05 9.51
CA ASP A 688 -2.69 -18.16 8.95
C ASP A 688 -2.06 -19.53 9.28
N GLU A 689 -1.87 -20.34 8.24
CA GLU A 689 -1.28 -21.68 8.31
C GLU A 689 0.13 -21.68 8.91
N ARG A 690 0.97 -20.73 8.50
CA ARG A 690 2.37 -20.66 8.96
C ARG A 690 2.43 -20.23 10.41
N PHE A 691 1.59 -19.27 10.80
CA PHE A 691 1.45 -18.84 12.18
C PHE A 691 1.06 -20.01 13.08
N ILE A 692 0.00 -20.76 12.72
CA ILE A 692 -0.47 -21.91 13.49
C ILE A 692 0.61 -22.99 13.58
N THR A 693 1.15 -23.42 12.44
CA THR A 693 2.16 -24.50 12.38
C THR A 693 3.43 -24.17 13.15
N SER A 694 3.80 -22.88 13.19
CA SER A 694 5.02 -22.45 13.89
C SER A 694 4.83 -22.22 15.40
N THR A 695 3.61 -21.93 15.85
CA THR A 695 3.35 -21.50 17.24
C THR A 695 2.60 -22.54 18.07
N SER A 696 1.85 -23.43 17.43
CA SER A 696 0.86 -24.29 18.07
C SER A 696 1.25 -25.78 18.00
N ASN A 697 0.95 -26.52 19.06
CA ASN A 697 1.19 -27.97 19.15
C ASN A 697 -0.11 -28.78 19.18
N GLN A 698 -1.25 -28.12 19.38
CA GLN A 698 -2.56 -28.73 19.39
C GLN A 698 -3.51 -27.93 18.53
N LEU A 699 -4.18 -28.60 17.60
CA LEU A 699 -5.21 -28.01 16.76
C LEU A 699 -6.59 -28.39 17.29
N TRP A 700 -7.46 -27.40 17.44
CA TRP A 700 -8.83 -27.55 17.91
C TRP A 700 -9.79 -26.99 16.87
N VAL A 701 -10.76 -27.78 16.46
CA VAL A 701 -11.76 -27.40 15.46
C VAL A 701 -13.06 -27.06 16.17
N CYS A 702 -13.53 -25.84 15.94
CA CYS A 702 -14.83 -25.33 16.40
C CYS A 702 -15.81 -25.36 15.21
N ALA A 703 -16.65 -26.38 15.14
CA ALA A 703 -17.65 -26.57 14.09
C ALA A 703 -18.90 -27.27 14.64
N ASP A 704 -20.06 -27.03 14.03
CA ASP A 704 -21.36 -27.65 14.38
C ASP A 704 -21.71 -27.59 15.88
N GLY A 705 -21.28 -26.50 16.53
CA GLY A 705 -21.48 -26.25 17.95
C GLY A 705 -20.68 -27.15 18.89
N LYS A 706 -19.65 -27.83 18.41
CA LYS A 706 -18.69 -28.59 19.22
C LYS A 706 -17.28 -28.03 19.02
N VAL A 707 -16.44 -28.21 20.05
CA VAL A 707 -15.01 -27.91 19.98
C VAL A 707 -14.27 -29.22 20.22
N THR A 708 -13.57 -29.72 19.21
CA THR A 708 -12.91 -31.03 19.25
C THR A 708 -11.44 -30.90 18.91
N LYS A 709 -10.62 -31.74 19.55
CA LYS A 709 -9.19 -31.81 19.25
C LYS A 709 -8.99 -32.56 17.93
N PHE A 710 -8.36 -31.92 16.97
CA PHE A 710 -8.02 -32.52 15.68
C PHE A 710 -6.65 -33.16 15.74
N LEU A 711 -6.55 -34.40 15.24
CA LEU A 711 -5.32 -35.18 15.19
C LEU A 711 -4.75 -35.10 13.77
N GLY A 712 -4.13 -33.97 13.44
CA GLY A 712 -3.50 -33.73 12.15
C GLY A 712 -3.02 -32.28 12.02
N ASP A 713 -2.39 -31.99 10.87
CA ASP A 713 -1.87 -30.66 10.56
C ASP A 713 -2.92 -29.78 9.85
N VAL A 714 -2.65 -28.47 9.78
CA VAL A 714 -3.53 -27.49 9.13
C VAL A 714 -3.77 -27.84 7.66
N GLU A 715 -2.75 -28.31 6.95
CA GLU A 715 -2.88 -28.73 5.54
C GLU A 715 -3.82 -29.94 5.39
N SER A 716 -3.80 -30.87 6.35
CA SER A 716 -4.71 -32.02 6.35
C SER A 716 -6.15 -31.58 6.59
N TYR A 717 -6.36 -30.62 7.48
CA TYR A 717 -7.67 -30.00 7.69
C TYR A 717 -8.16 -29.25 6.45
N LYS A 718 -7.29 -28.49 5.77
CA LYS A 718 -7.62 -27.77 4.53
C LYS A 718 -8.09 -28.72 3.44
N LYS A 719 -7.43 -29.87 3.26
CA LYS A 719 -7.85 -30.91 2.28
C LYS A 719 -9.25 -31.44 2.57
N ILE A 720 -9.54 -31.78 3.83
CA ILE A 720 -10.87 -32.27 4.25
C ILE A 720 -11.94 -31.23 3.94
N VAL A 721 -11.67 -29.96 4.27
CA VAL A 721 -12.58 -28.84 4.01
C VAL A 721 -12.83 -28.64 2.52
N THR A 722 -11.77 -28.66 1.70
CA THR A 722 -11.90 -28.50 0.25
C THR A 722 -12.70 -29.66 -0.36
N GLU A 723 -12.47 -30.89 0.08
CA GLU A 723 -13.25 -32.06 -0.34
C GLU A 723 -14.72 -31.95 0.04
N GLU A 724 -15.03 -31.48 1.26
CA GLU A 724 -16.41 -31.23 1.70
C GLU A 724 -17.09 -30.12 0.89
N LEU A 725 -16.37 -29.03 0.58
CA LEU A 725 -16.87 -27.94 -0.26
C LEU A 725 -17.15 -28.43 -1.69
N GLN A 726 -16.21 -29.18 -2.28
CA GLN A 726 -16.38 -29.75 -3.61
C GLN A 726 -17.54 -30.76 -3.65
N ALA A 727 -17.75 -31.53 -2.58
CA ALA A 727 -18.89 -32.42 -2.46
C ALA A 727 -20.23 -31.66 -2.39
N LYS A 728 -20.27 -30.53 -1.68
CA LYS A 728 -21.46 -29.65 -1.62
C LYS A 728 -21.73 -28.88 -2.91
N LEU A 729 -20.70 -28.60 -3.70
CA LEU A 729 -20.77 -27.89 -4.97
C LEU A 729 -21.07 -28.81 -6.16
N ARG A 730 -21.01 -30.15 -5.99
CA ARG A 730 -21.45 -31.10 -7.02
C ARG A 730 -22.98 -31.23 -6.99
N PRO A 731 -23.66 -31.09 -8.13
CA PRO A 731 -25.12 -31.17 -8.23
C PRO A 731 -25.66 -32.56 -7.90
#